data_AF-A8XT58-F1
#
_entry.id   AF-A8XT58-F1
#
_cell.length_a   1.000
_cell.length_b   1.000
_cell.length_c   1.000
_cell.angle_alpha   90.00
_cell.angle_beta   90.00
_cell.angle_gamma   90.00
#
_symmetry.space_group_name_H-M   'P 1'
#
loop_
_entity.id
_entity.type
_entity.pdbx_description
1 polymer ?
#
loop_
_entity_poly.entity_id
_entity_poly.type
_entity_poly.pdbx_seq_one_letter_code
_entity_poly.pdbx_strand_id
1 'polypeptide(L)'
;MTHFSGGPSFISTLICVLGILLPSIECHCPHMMGLKAPGPPSGPSPPGKFPDGDEGWDYDETAAPGIVPEPHFIQSTYIYRSPNVQEKTFSSRVVTVLKDIRSRLEKSARLTLENENIECSSPTDHYRCQEYPSTGTWNYLIVEDQQKGAATYTFDRKYNEKNDGTIEMALLDAFSRHSPSSLIAFASPEAEKEVGYIRALTVQEMDSLSGKNRHRQISMEKFGSNELNLLEPALLEVRTGSGLKLTSDSLRRIDSSKEFDKLLDEYKNVFILFWTSNRMVSLHTFNLWSRVGDKTKVDDDTLLAHVPCHESSEFCQGLNAEDYHTVVSYKNGQNTGKTENIGDEEFYENWIELSLLGPLQKLPNESKFTDFKKGIVNGKKRPSVTIGVFPSDQDTSFQHFQIATEKLAGKYYTAYFINENSKPAITTYRHSEKQKRTDYSGKFDPASLMEFITKSSIPSVIDISNGFTTDVLFHQKRPILILIGRDSEPFSKLSARQDARKNYIFTKIDGENKNIQKTKKALGIDNDEPVIVFLNKDRVHLIPTSKPKCPDHLQKLLQVVSSSEADNVLSTKNPHPLRYLQVENVNKQFGFEETIVLPDHTLFLDSDPFARHPPISESGGTGGCPFMQGGGATAASDSIPHSEL
;
A
#
# COMPACT_ATOMS: atom_id res chain seq x y z
N MET A 1 21.92 -67.45 2.58
CA MET A 1 21.45 -68.85 2.53
C MET A 1 20.20 -68.85 1.65
N THR A 2 20.29 -69.20 0.36
CA THR A 2 20.27 -70.57 -0.22
C THR A 2 18.89 -71.25 -0.09
N HIS A 3 18.25 -71.81 -1.14
CA HIS A 3 18.54 -71.83 -2.59
C HIS A 3 17.33 -72.45 -3.38
N PHE A 4 17.04 -71.98 -4.60
CA PHE A 4 16.26 -72.69 -5.66
C PHE A 4 14.79 -73.09 -5.34
N SER A 5 13.90 -73.48 -6.28
CA SER A 5 13.83 -73.49 -7.77
C SER A 5 12.35 -73.31 -8.19
N GLY A 6 11.95 -73.06 -9.45
CA GLY A 6 12.66 -72.84 -10.72
C GLY A 6 11.68 -72.46 -11.86
N GLY A 7 12.19 -72.14 -13.04
CA GLY A 7 11.39 -71.92 -14.27
C GLY A 7 11.19 -73.21 -15.09
N PRO A 8 11.10 -73.19 -16.45
CA PRO A 8 11.16 -72.08 -17.41
C PRO A 8 9.81 -71.87 -18.14
N SER A 9 9.62 -71.00 -19.16
CA SER A 9 10.00 -71.21 -20.58
C SER A 9 9.19 -70.21 -21.45
N PHE A 10 9.59 -69.63 -22.61
CA PHE A 10 10.83 -69.55 -23.40
C PHE A 10 10.77 -68.26 -24.29
N ILE A 11 11.90 -67.60 -24.55
CA ILE A 11 12.50 -67.27 -25.89
C ILE A 11 11.57 -66.70 -27.01
N SER A 12 11.88 -65.64 -27.79
CA SER A 12 13.15 -65.12 -28.37
C SER A 12 13.16 -63.56 -28.51
N THR A 13 14.23 -62.73 -28.44
CA THR A 13 15.60 -62.68 -29.10
C THR A 13 15.59 -61.79 -30.38
N LEU A 14 16.59 -60.98 -30.84
CA LEU A 14 18.05 -60.69 -30.63
C LEU A 14 18.28 -59.14 -30.78
N ILE A 15 19.16 -58.35 -30.10
CA ILE A 15 20.63 -58.06 -30.26
C ILE A 15 21.04 -57.71 -31.73
N CYS A 16 21.94 -56.79 -32.15
CA CYS A 16 22.93 -55.81 -31.59
C CYS A 16 22.43 -54.33 -31.65
N VAL A 17 23.11 -53.21 -31.28
CA VAL A 17 24.50 -52.80 -30.89
C VAL A 17 25.44 -52.25 -32.02
N LEU A 18 26.24 -51.20 -31.68
CA LEU A 18 27.40 -50.53 -32.36
C LEU A 18 27.18 -49.45 -33.47
N GLY A 19 27.74 -48.25 -33.22
CA GLY A 19 28.88 -47.77 -34.04
C GLY A 19 28.69 -46.64 -35.07
N ILE A 20 28.90 -45.39 -34.62
CA ILE A 20 29.28 -44.17 -35.38
C ILE A 20 29.82 -44.37 -36.81
N LEU A 21 29.19 -43.72 -37.81
CA LEU A 21 29.85 -42.83 -38.81
C LEU A 21 28.83 -42.17 -39.77
N LEU A 22 29.10 -40.93 -40.19
CA LEU A 22 28.45 -40.30 -41.35
C LEU A 22 29.10 -40.80 -42.64
N PRO A 23 28.32 -40.90 -43.74
CA PRO A 23 28.57 -39.93 -44.81
C PRO A 23 27.30 -39.35 -45.46
N SER A 24 27.46 -38.19 -46.09
CA SER A 24 26.48 -37.58 -46.99
C SER A 24 26.42 -38.31 -48.35
N ILE A 25 25.29 -38.22 -49.06
CA ILE A 25 25.16 -37.74 -50.47
C ILE A 25 23.75 -38.02 -51.02
N GLU A 26 23.05 -36.92 -51.32
CA GLU A 26 22.17 -36.63 -52.47
C GLU A 26 21.30 -37.72 -53.15
N CYS A 27 20.07 -37.32 -53.49
CA CYS A 27 19.49 -37.60 -54.80
C CYS A 27 19.34 -36.27 -55.57
N HIS A 28 19.69 -36.29 -56.86
CA HIS A 28 19.94 -35.11 -57.69
C HIS A 28 18.70 -34.70 -58.52
N CYS A 29 18.48 -33.38 -58.65
CA CYS A 29 18.39 -32.59 -59.90
C CYS A 29 17.44 -33.02 -61.07
N PRO A 30 16.93 -32.05 -61.86
CA PRO A 30 17.77 -31.34 -62.83
C PRO A 30 17.80 -29.79 -62.69
N HIS A 31 18.95 -29.23 -63.02
CA HIS A 31 19.24 -27.80 -63.16
C HIS A 31 18.78 -27.21 -64.51
N MET A 32 19.03 -25.89 -64.66
CA MET A 32 19.50 -25.15 -65.86
C MET A 32 18.48 -24.12 -66.39
N MET A 33 18.77 -22.83 -66.57
CA MET A 33 19.77 -21.84 -66.09
C MET A 33 19.07 -20.45 -66.20
N GLY A 34 19.45 -19.34 -65.58
CA GLY A 34 20.55 -19.03 -64.65
C GLY A 34 20.84 -17.53 -64.70
N LEU A 35 20.47 -16.78 -63.65
CA LEU A 35 20.72 -15.33 -63.50
C LEU A 35 21.26 -15.02 -62.10
N LYS A 36 22.04 -13.94 -61.99
CA LYS A 36 22.77 -13.58 -60.75
C LYS A 36 21.83 -13.20 -59.61
N ALA A 37 22.13 -13.70 -58.40
CA ALA A 37 21.52 -13.18 -57.18
C ALA A 37 22.09 -11.79 -56.85
N PRO A 38 21.25 -10.78 -56.57
CA PRO A 38 21.65 -9.58 -55.83
C PRO A 38 21.89 -9.93 -54.35
N GLY A 39 22.64 -9.09 -53.64
CA GLY A 39 22.93 -9.28 -52.21
C GLY A 39 21.71 -9.06 -51.30
N PRO A 40 21.84 -9.36 -50.00
CA PRO A 40 20.77 -9.08 -49.02
C PRO A 40 20.42 -7.58 -49.03
N PRO A 41 19.14 -7.22 -48.83
CA PRO A 41 18.69 -5.84 -48.95
C PRO A 41 19.39 -4.95 -47.94
N SER A 42 20.03 -3.88 -48.43
CA SER A 42 20.47 -2.78 -47.59
C SER A 42 19.25 -2.13 -46.95
N GLY A 43 19.14 -2.19 -45.62
CA GLY A 43 18.20 -1.36 -44.88
C GLY A 43 18.43 0.13 -45.18
N PRO A 44 17.42 1.00 -44.95
CA PRO A 44 17.59 2.43 -45.12
C PRO A 44 18.81 2.92 -44.33
N SER A 45 19.67 3.70 -44.98
CA SER A 45 20.84 4.28 -44.34
C SER A 45 20.41 5.15 -43.15
N PRO A 46 21.23 5.27 -42.09
CA PRO A 46 20.93 6.23 -41.02
C PRO A 46 20.73 7.62 -41.63
N PRO A 47 19.79 8.44 -41.12
CA PRO A 47 19.51 9.75 -41.68
C PRO A 47 20.80 10.55 -41.89
N GLY A 48 20.98 11.05 -43.10
CA GLY A 48 22.05 12.00 -43.39
C GLY A 48 21.90 13.24 -42.51
N LYS A 49 22.98 14.01 -42.36
CA LYS A 49 22.93 15.31 -41.69
C LYS A 49 21.74 16.13 -42.21
N PHE A 50 21.04 16.80 -41.31
CA PHE A 50 20.16 17.92 -41.68
C PHE A 50 20.95 18.91 -42.56
N PRO A 51 20.32 19.53 -43.56
CA PRO A 51 20.92 20.64 -44.29
C PRO A 51 21.25 21.78 -43.31
N ASP A 52 22.49 22.26 -43.32
CA ASP A 52 22.88 23.46 -42.59
C ASP A 52 22.23 24.69 -43.27
N GLY A 53 21.01 25.07 -42.84
CA GLY A 53 20.32 26.28 -43.35
C GLY A 53 18.79 26.26 -43.43
N ASP A 54 18.09 25.28 -42.84
CA ASP A 54 16.62 25.24 -42.83
C ASP A 54 16.07 26.19 -41.74
N GLU A 55 15.87 27.46 -42.08
CA GLU A 55 15.17 28.43 -41.20
C GLU A 55 13.68 28.03 -41.13
N GLY A 56 13.12 27.96 -39.91
CA GLY A 56 12.00 27.07 -39.63
C GLY A 56 10.64 27.45 -40.24
N TRP A 57 10.01 26.47 -40.89
CA TRP A 57 8.57 26.39 -41.27
C TRP A 57 7.87 27.74 -41.54
N ASP A 58 8.26 28.40 -42.63
CA ASP A 58 7.49 29.51 -43.19
C ASP A 58 6.07 29.03 -43.59
N TYR A 59 5.06 29.81 -43.20
CA TYR A 59 3.65 29.44 -43.33
C TYR A 59 3.10 29.73 -44.73
N ASP A 60 2.90 28.69 -45.54
CA ASP A 60 2.23 28.76 -46.84
C ASP A 60 0.72 28.46 -46.72
N GLU A 61 -0.11 29.47 -46.92
CA GLU A 61 -1.59 29.36 -46.95
C GLU A 61 -2.11 28.46 -48.09
N THR A 62 -1.28 28.06 -49.05
CA THR A 62 -1.63 27.20 -50.19
C THR A 62 -1.23 25.74 -50.02
N ALA A 63 -0.65 25.36 -48.88
CA ALA A 63 -0.22 23.99 -48.58
C ALA A 63 -1.39 22.97 -48.57
N ALA A 64 -1.10 21.73 -48.95
CA ALA A 64 -2.13 20.71 -49.18
C ALA A 64 -2.90 20.31 -47.90
N PRO A 65 -4.22 20.01 -47.96
CA PRO A 65 -5.09 19.93 -46.77
C PRO A 65 -4.83 18.80 -45.75
N GLY A 66 -3.81 17.96 -45.96
CA GLY A 66 -3.47 16.84 -45.07
C GLY A 66 -2.26 17.08 -44.14
N ILE A 67 -1.66 18.28 -44.17
CA ILE A 67 -0.44 18.61 -43.40
C ILE A 67 -0.74 19.54 -42.21
N VAL A 68 -1.87 20.25 -42.24
CA VAL A 68 -2.22 21.27 -41.24
C VAL A 68 -2.90 20.63 -40.02
N PRO A 69 -2.40 20.82 -38.78
CA PRO A 69 -3.08 20.32 -37.58
C PRO A 69 -4.50 20.84 -37.42
N GLU A 70 -5.39 20.03 -36.86
CA GLU A 70 -6.72 20.48 -36.47
C GLU A 70 -6.62 21.49 -35.31
N PRO A 71 -7.39 22.60 -35.35
CA PRO A 71 -7.42 23.57 -34.25
C PRO A 71 -7.94 22.89 -32.98
N HIS A 72 -7.13 22.96 -31.92
CA HIS A 72 -7.47 22.39 -30.62
C HIS A 72 -7.25 23.41 -29.50
N PHE A 73 -7.83 23.14 -28.35
CA PHE A 73 -7.96 24.07 -27.24
C PHE A 73 -7.52 23.41 -25.94
N ILE A 74 -6.63 24.09 -25.21
CA ILE A 74 -6.16 23.66 -23.89
C ILE A 74 -6.35 24.85 -22.95
N GLN A 75 -6.98 24.62 -21.80
CA GLN A 75 -6.97 25.58 -20.70
C GLN A 75 -5.83 25.21 -19.75
N SER A 76 -5.18 26.22 -19.17
CA SER A 76 -4.17 26.00 -18.15
C SER A 76 -4.25 27.03 -17.04
N THR A 77 -3.76 26.64 -15.87
CA THR A 77 -3.68 27.52 -14.72
C THR A 77 -2.33 27.34 -14.05
N TYR A 78 -1.45 28.32 -14.17
CA TYR A 78 -0.21 28.36 -13.42
C TYR A 78 -0.47 29.01 -12.05
N ILE A 79 -0.52 28.17 -11.01
CA ILE A 79 -0.83 28.57 -9.63
C ILE A 79 0.42 28.37 -8.76
N TYR A 80 0.87 29.44 -8.10
CA TYR A 80 2.15 29.45 -7.40
C TYR A 80 2.09 30.22 -6.09
N ARG A 81 2.92 29.84 -5.12
CA ARG A 81 3.11 30.53 -3.84
C ARG A 81 4.59 30.84 -3.66
N SER A 82 4.95 32.10 -3.89
CA SER A 82 6.34 32.56 -3.97
C SER A 82 6.62 33.63 -2.90
N PRO A 83 6.74 33.26 -1.61
CA PRO A 83 6.93 34.21 -0.51
C PRO A 83 8.35 34.80 -0.44
N ASN A 84 9.32 34.24 -1.16
CA ASN A 84 10.71 34.71 -1.19
C ASN A 84 11.12 35.25 -2.57
N VAL A 85 12.17 36.07 -2.60
CA VAL A 85 12.58 36.81 -3.81
C VAL A 85 13.03 35.91 -4.96
N GLN A 86 13.73 34.81 -4.67
CA GLN A 86 14.21 33.88 -5.72
C GLN A 86 13.04 33.24 -6.46
N GLU A 87 12.03 32.80 -5.71
CA GLU A 87 10.83 32.16 -6.26
C GLU A 87 9.95 33.17 -7.00
N LYS A 88 9.86 34.44 -6.54
CA LYS A 88 9.15 35.48 -7.32
C LYS A 88 9.82 35.74 -8.67
N THR A 89 11.15 35.79 -8.72
CA THR A 89 11.90 35.90 -9.98
C THR A 89 11.67 34.68 -10.88
N PHE A 90 11.64 33.47 -10.31
CA PHE A 90 11.33 32.25 -11.08
C PHE A 90 9.91 32.25 -11.63
N SER A 91 8.88 32.43 -10.79
CA SER A 91 7.48 32.43 -11.25
C SER A 91 7.21 33.54 -12.27
N SER A 92 7.87 34.70 -12.16
CA SER A 92 7.79 35.77 -13.14
C SER A 92 8.37 35.37 -14.52
N ARG A 93 9.44 34.57 -14.54
CA ARG A 93 10.00 33.98 -15.77
C ARG A 93 9.06 32.93 -16.35
N VAL A 94 8.47 32.06 -15.53
CA VAL A 94 7.45 31.09 -15.97
C VAL A 94 6.23 31.78 -16.61
N VAL A 95 5.70 32.83 -15.99
CA VAL A 95 4.60 33.65 -16.55
C VAL A 95 4.98 34.30 -17.88
N THR A 96 6.24 34.71 -18.04
CA THR A 96 6.74 35.30 -19.29
C THR A 96 6.83 34.25 -20.39
N VAL A 97 7.49 33.12 -20.12
CA VAL A 97 7.65 32.01 -21.09
C VAL A 97 6.29 31.42 -21.48
N LEU A 98 5.33 31.27 -20.56
CA LEU A 98 3.95 30.85 -20.86
C LEU A 98 3.27 31.77 -21.88
N LYS A 99 3.46 33.09 -21.77
CA LYS A 99 2.88 34.07 -22.68
C LYS A 99 3.49 33.99 -24.08
N ASP A 100 4.80 33.78 -24.17
CA ASP A 100 5.52 33.71 -25.43
C ASP A 100 5.27 32.37 -26.14
N ILE A 101 5.21 31.25 -25.41
CA ILE A 101 4.73 29.95 -25.89
C ILE A 101 3.32 30.08 -26.49
N ARG A 102 2.37 30.69 -25.77
CA ARG A 102 0.99 30.88 -26.26
C ARG A 102 0.96 31.59 -27.62
N SER A 103 1.66 32.73 -27.72
CA SER A 103 1.76 33.55 -28.95
C SER A 103 2.38 32.80 -30.13
N ARG A 104 3.26 31.84 -29.87
CA ARG A 104 3.91 31.00 -30.88
C ARG A 104 3.02 29.81 -31.29
N LEU A 105 2.52 29.03 -30.34
CA LEU A 105 1.71 27.82 -30.61
C LEU A 105 0.36 28.14 -31.27
N GLU A 106 -0.22 29.32 -31.00
CA GLU A 106 -1.40 29.82 -31.71
C GLU A 106 -1.15 29.95 -33.23
N LYS A 107 0.08 30.30 -33.63
CA LYS A 107 0.50 30.45 -35.03
C LYS A 107 1.03 29.16 -35.64
N SER A 108 1.95 28.46 -34.96
CA SER A 108 2.68 27.32 -35.53
C SER A 108 1.97 25.98 -35.35
N ALA A 109 1.24 25.80 -34.25
CA ALA A 109 0.58 24.55 -33.88
C ALA A 109 -0.96 24.60 -33.98
N ARG A 110 -1.52 25.80 -34.24
CA ARG A 110 -2.96 26.10 -34.23
C ARG A 110 -3.65 25.72 -32.90
N LEU A 111 -2.87 25.74 -31.81
CA LEU A 111 -3.33 25.52 -30.45
C LEU A 111 -3.76 26.85 -29.84
N THR A 112 -5.03 26.96 -29.45
CA THR A 112 -5.49 28.04 -28.57
C THR A 112 -5.24 27.64 -27.12
N LEU A 113 -4.15 28.15 -26.54
CA LEU A 113 -3.81 27.94 -25.12
C LEU A 113 -4.37 29.09 -24.26
N GLU A 114 -5.39 28.82 -23.44
CA GLU A 114 -5.92 29.80 -22.48
C GLU A 114 -5.30 29.60 -21.09
N ASN A 115 -4.32 30.44 -20.74
CA ASN A 115 -3.62 30.35 -19.45
C ASN A 115 -4.05 31.43 -18.44
N GLU A 116 -4.56 31.00 -17.29
CA GLU A 116 -4.73 31.79 -16.05
C GLU A 116 -3.43 31.75 -15.20
N ASN A 117 -3.11 32.85 -14.50
CA ASN A 117 -1.98 32.91 -13.56
C ASN A 117 -2.47 33.35 -12.17
N ILE A 118 -2.17 32.57 -11.12
CA ILE A 118 -2.65 32.83 -9.76
C ILE A 118 -1.48 32.86 -8.77
N GLU A 119 -1.22 34.01 -8.14
CA GLU A 119 -0.27 34.13 -7.03
C GLU A 119 -0.96 33.93 -5.66
N CYS A 120 -0.72 32.79 -5.04
CA CYS A 120 -1.19 32.43 -3.70
C CYS A 120 -0.21 32.84 -2.57
N SER A 121 0.58 33.89 -2.76
CA SER A 121 1.50 34.43 -1.74
C SER A 121 0.74 35.08 -0.57
N SER A 122 -0.39 35.74 -0.84
CA SER A 122 -1.39 36.11 0.17
C SER A 122 -2.56 35.13 0.12
N PRO A 123 -3.09 34.64 1.26
CA PRO A 123 -4.22 33.70 1.28
C PRO A 123 -5.59 34.36 1.02
N THR A 124 -5.62 35.61 0.56
CA THR A 124 -6.83 36.45 0.46
C THR A 124 -7.40 36.60 -0.94
N ASP A 125 -6.61 36.37 -1.99
CA ASP A 125 -6.85 37.05 -3.28
C ASP A 125 -7.46 36.15 -4.37
N HIS A 126 -7.40 34.83 -4.23
CA HIS A 126 -8.08 33.90 -5.15
C HIS A 126 -8.62 32.64 -4.44
N TYR A 127 -9.80 32.17 -4.84
CA TYR A 127 -10.50 31.07 -4.15
C TYR A 127 -9.77 29.72 -4.28
N ARG A 128 -9.18 29.43 -5.46
CA ARG A 128 -8.38 28.20 -5.69
C ARG A 128 -7.15 28.11 -4.76
N CYS A 129 -6.66 29.21 -4.19
CA CYS A 129 -5.55 29.17 -3.23
C CYS A 129 -5.87 28.41 -1.93
N GLN A 130 -7.14 28.20 -1.60
CA GLN A 130 -7.57 27.40 -0.43
C GLN A 130 -7.45 25.88 -0.67
N GLU A 131 -7.16 25.47 -1.91
CA GLU A 131 -7.09 24.07 -2.33
C GLU A 131 -5.66 23.50 -2.28
N TYR A 132 -4.68 24.32 -1.91
CA TYR A 132 -3.25 24.02 -1.89
C TYR A 132 -2.63 24.36 -0.51
N PRO A 133 -1.35 24.00 -0.23
CA PRO A 133 -0.74 24.24 1.07
C PRO A 133 -0.62 25.73 1.41
N SER A 134 -1.16 26.14 2.56
CA SER A 134 -1.13 27.54 3.02
C SER A 134 0.26 28.02 3.50
N THR A 135 1.23 27.12 3.60
CA THR A 135 2.61 27.38 4.03
C THR A 135 3.61 26.76 3.05
N GLY A 136 4.89 27.12 3.19
CA GLY A 136 5.95 26.73 2.25
C GLY A 136 5.97 27.58 0.98
N THR A 137 6.60 27.04 -0.05
CA THR A 137 6.70 27.58 -1.41
C THR A 137 6.41 26.44 -2.38
N TRP A 138 5.65 26.70 -3.43
CA TRP A 138 5.29 25.70 -4.44
C TRP A 138 4.88 26.38 -5.76
N ASN A 139 4.99 25.63 -6.85
CA ASN A 139 4.67 26.07 -8.21
C ASN A 139 3.96 24.90 -8.91
N TYR A 140 2.72 25.08 -9.36
CA TYR A 140 1.95 24.07 -10.07
C TYR A 140 1.42 24.59 -11.40
N LEU A 141 1.45 23.74 -12.42
CA LEU A 141 0.72 23.94 -13.67
C LEU A 141 -0.47 22.98 -13.69
N ILE A 142 -1.68 23.51 -13.75
CA ILE A 142 -2.89 22.74 -14.07
C ILE A 142 -3.08 22.83 -15.58
N VAL A 143 -3.40 21.71 -16.24
CA VAL A 143 -3.69 21.64 -17.68
C VAL A 143 -4.99 20.85 -17.84
N GLU A 144 -5.95 21.43 -18.56
CA GLU A 144 -7.31 20.91 -18.70
C GLU A 144 -7.67 20.85 -20.20
N ASP A 145 -7.98 19.65 -20.70
CA ASP A 145 -8.40 19.41 -22.10
C ASP A 145 -9.69 18.57 -22.18
N GLN A 146 -10.37 18.62 -23.33
CA GLN A 146 -11.69 18.01 -23.54
C GLN A 146 -11.69 16.48 -23.66
N GLN A 147 -10.53 15.83 -23.83
CA GLN A 147 -10.39 14.39 -24.00
C GLN A 147 -9.90 13.69 -22.73
N LYS A 148 -8.94 14.28 -22.01
CA LYS A 148 -8.28 13.67 -20.85
C LYS A 148 -8.63 14.36 -19.52
N GLY A 149 -9.29 15.52 -19.57
CA GLY A 149 -9.69 16.29 -18.39
C GLY A 149 -8.54 17.07 -17.75
N ALA A 150 -8.67 17.36 -16.46
CA ALA A 150 -7.72 18.16 -15.70
C ALA A 150 -6.60 17.31 -15.08
N ALA A 151 -5.35 17.62 -15.41
CA ALA A 151 -4.16 17.12 -14.71
C ALA A 151 -3.40 18.27 -14.05
N THR A 152 -2.77 18.01 -12.90
CA THR A 152 -1.93 18.99 -12.19
C THR A 152 -0.49 18.51 -12.16
N TYR A 153 0.46 19.42 -12.35
CA TYR A 153 1.88 19.13 -12.51
C TYR A 153 2.73 19.95 -11.52
N THR A 154 3.76 19.34 -10.93
CA THR A 154 4.79 20.05 -10.15
C THR A 154 5.79 20.75 -11.07
N PHE A 155 6.02 22.04 -10.84
CA PHE A 155 6.92 22.89 -11.64
C PHE A 155 8.07 23.44 -10.78
N ASP A 156 8.90 22.56 -10.22
CA ASP A 156 9.92 22.92 -9.23
C ASP A 156 11.03 23.82 -9.80
N ARG A 157 11.31 24.95 -9.13
CA ARG A 157 12.42 25.87 -9.45
C ARG A 157 13.76 25.14 -9.54
N LYS A 158 14.04 24.25 -8.58
CA LYS A 158 15.29 23.49 -8.42
C LYS A 158 15.78 22.80 -9.70
N TYR A 159 14.86 22.40 -10.59
CA TYR A 159 15.20 21.68 -11.82
C TYR A 159 15.09 22.56 -13.08
N ASN A 160 14.43 23.71 -13.00
CA ASN A 160 14.04 24.54 -14.15
C ASN A 160 14.62 25.97 -14.13
N GLU A 161 15.33 26.38 -13.08
CA GLU A 161 15.79 27.78 -12.95
C GLU A 161 16.97 28.17 -13.85
N LYS A 162 17.66 27.19 -14.45
CA LYS A 162 18.92 27.36 -15.21
C LYS A 162 18.86 28.46 -16.27
N ASN A 163 17.87 28.40 -17.16
CA ASN A 163 17.57 29.42 -18.17
C ASN A 163 16.10 29.32 -18.59
N ASP A 164 15.66 30.16 -19.52
CA ASP A 164 14.26 30.17 -19.96
C ASP A 164 13.94 28.98 -20.88
N GLY A 165 14.95 28.41 -21.55
CA GLY A 165 14.81 27.17 -22.33
C GLY A 165 14.44 25.94 -21.49
N THR A 166 14.99 25.79 -20.27
CA THR A 166 14.58 24.73 -19.35
C THR A 166 13.13 24.91 -18.86
N ILE A 167 12.67 26.15 -18.69
CA ILE A 167 11.25 26.45 -18.38
C ILE A 167 10.37 26.10 -19.59
N GLU A 168 10.79 26.53 -20.78
CA GLU A 168 10.03 26.36 -22.02
C GLU A 168 9.81 24.87 -22.35
N MET A 169 10.88 24.06 -22.29
CA MET A 169 10.82 22.63 -22.58
C MET A 169 9.91 21.89 -21.58
N ALA A 170 9.94 22.26 -20.29
CA ALA A 170 9.07 21.68 -19.26
C ALA A 170 7.58 22.00 -19.51
N LEU A 171 7.27 23.20 -20.01
CA LEU A 171 5.91 23.59 -20.37
C LEU A 171 5.44 22.89 -21.66
N LEU A 172 6.31 22.76 -22.67
CA LEU A 172 5.99 22.06 -23.91
C LEU A 172 5.76 20.56 -23.71
N ASP A 173 6.52 19.88 -22.83
CA ASP A 173 6.24 18.50 -22.42
C ASP A 173 4.85 18.39 -21.77
N ALA A 174 4.51 19.28 -20.83
CA ALA A 174 3.20 19.31 -20.19
C ALA A 174 2.07 19.43 -21.22
N PHE A 175 2.12 20.44 -22.10
CA PHE A 175 1.07 20.65 -23.10
C PHE A 175 1.05 19.54 -24.17
N SER A 176 2.18 18.92 -24.50
CA SER A 176 2.24 17.75 -25.41
C SER A 176 1.41 16.58 -24.90
N ARG A 177 1.34 16.38 -23.58
CA ARG A 177 0.52 15.32 -22.96
C ARG A 177 -0.99 15.57 -23.09
N HIS A 178 -1.39 16.82 -23.32
CA HIS A 178 -2.78 17.28 -23.50
C HIS A 178 -3.11 17.69 -24.96
N SER A 179 -2.18 17.47 -25.89
CA SER A 179 -2.34 17.73 -27.33
C SER A 179 -2.45 16.41 -28.12
N PRO A 180 -3.07 16.41 -29.32
CA PRO A 180 -2.99 15.29 -30.26
C PRO A 180 -1.57 15.03 -30.81
N SER A 181 -0.64 15.98 -30.66
CA SER A 181 0.72 15.91 -31.21
C SER A 181 1.76 16.47 -30.24
N SER A 182 3.02 16.02 -30.35
CA SER A 182 4.10 16.57 -29.52
C SER A 182 4.38 18.04 -29.88
N LEU A 183 4.23 18.93 -28.90
CA LEU A 183 4.47 20.36 -29.02
C LEU A 183 5.94 20.73 -28.79
N ILE A 184 6.77 19.78 -28.36
CA ILE A 184 8.23 19.92 -28.24
C ILE A 184 8.88 20.30 -29.59
N ALA A 185 8.29 19.88 -30.71
CA ALA A 185 8.72 20.26 -32.06
C ALA A 185 8.54 21.75 -32.40
N PHE A 186 7.90 22.53 -31.51
CA PHE A 186 7.78 23.99 -31.61
C PHE A 186 8.56 24.70 -30.50
N ALA A 187 9.67 24.12 -30.03
CA ALA A 187 10.60 24.76 -29.10
C ALA A 187 11.38 25.91 -29.78
N SER A 188 11.94 26.82 -28.96
CA SER A 188 12.93 27.80 -29.42
C SER A 188 14.29 27.14 -29.70
N PRO A 189 15.14 27.72 -30.58
CA PRO A 189 16.51 27.25 -30.78
C PRO A 189 17.34 27.22 -29.49
N GLU A 190 16.96 28.00 -28.47
CA GLU A 190 17.51 27.97 -27.13
C GLU A 190 16.99 26.76 -26.31
N ALA A 191 15.68 26.49 -26.36
CA ALA A 191 15.03 25.41 -25.60
C ALA A 191 15.29 24.00 -26.16
N GLU A 192 15.45 23.83 -27.48
CA GLU A 192 15.79 22.53 -28.11
C GLU A 192 17.06 21.88 -27.52
N LYS A 193 17.96 22.69 -26.97
CA LYS A 193 19.27 22.29 -26.44
C LYS A 193 19.24 22.06 -24.93
N GLU A 194 18.06 22.14 -24.31
CA GLU A 194 17.85 22.13 -22.87
C GLU A 194 16.83 21.07 -22.44
N VAL A 195 16.96 20.60 -21.20
CA VAL A 195 16.04 19.60 -20.62
C VAL A 195 15.27 20.25 -19.48
N GLY A 196 13.98 20.48 -19.71
CA GLY A 196 13.04 20.86 -18.66
C GLY A 196 12.57 19.66 -17.85
N TYR A 197 12.14 19.89 -16.61
CA TYR A 197 11.56 18.86 -15.76
C TYR A 197 10.16 19.25 -15.28
N ILE A 198 9.16 18.48 -15.70
CA ILE A 198 7.81 18.54 -15.14
C ILE A 198 7.32 17.13 -14.80
N ARG A 199 6.46 17.01 -13.79
CA ARG A 199 5.88 15.74 -13.36
C ARG A 199 4.40 15.91 -13.02
N ALA A 200 3.56 15.04 -13.56
CA ALA A 200 2.15 14.97 -13.16
C ALA A 200 2.01 14.45 -11.73
N LEU A 201 1.09 15.05 -10.96
CA LEU A 201 0.70 14.61 -9.64
C LEU A 201 -0.37 13.52 -9.71
N THR A 202 -0.23 12.51 -8.86
CA THR A 202 -1.28 11.52 -8.65
C THR A 202 -2.45 12.10 -7.84
N VAL A 203 -3.62 11.45 -7.92
CA VAL A 203 -4.80 11.83 -7.12
C VAL A 203 -4.50 11.78 -5.62
N GLN A 204 -3.71 10.80 -5.17
CA GLN A 204 -3.27 10.68 -3.77
C GLN A 204 -2.40 11.88 -3.33
N GLU A 205 -1.48 12.34 -4.18
CA GLU A 205 -0.68 13.53 -3.90
C GLU A 205 -1.54 14.79 -3.88
N MET A 206 -2.49 14.95 -4.81
CA MET A 206 -3.43 16.07 -4.83
C MET A 206 -4.31 16.13 -3.58
N ASP A 207 -4.85 14.99 -3.12
CA ASP A 207 -5.55 14.88 -1.83
C ASP A 207 -4.61 15.23 -0.65
N SER A 208 -3.31 14.92 -0.74
CA SER A 208 -2.33 15.26 0.31
C SER A 208 -1.96 16.75 0.38
N LEU A 209 -2.02 17.45 -0.77
CA LEU A 209 -1.76 18.88 -0.92
C LEU A 209 -2.95 19.74 -0.48
N SER A 210 -4.16 19.18 -0.44
CA SER A 210 -5.35 19.95 -0.11
C SER A 210 -5.30 20.52 1.31
N GLY A 211 -5.29 21.85 1.43
CA GLY A 211 -5.37 22.55 2.72
C GLY A 211 -6.66 22.27 3.51
N LYS A 212 -7.63 21.59 2.88
CA LYS A 212 -8.81 21.02 3.50
C LYS A 212 -8.39 19.91 4.48
N ASN A 213 -8.36 20.24 5.77
CA ASN A 213 -8.46 19.26 6.85
C ASN A 213 -9.83 18.55 6.80
N ARG A 214 -10.02 17.65 5.81
CA ARG A 214 -10.63 16.35 6.12
C ARG A 214 -9.90 15.84 7.36
N HIS A 215 -10.60 15.32 8.36
CA HIS A 215 -9.95 14.71 9.51
C HIS A 215 -8.91 13.71 9.00
N ARG A 216 -7.62 14.02 9.14
CA ARG A 216 -6.55 13.12 8.69
C ARG A 216 -6.74 11.84 9.47
N GLN A 217 -7.25 10.83 8.78
CA GLN A 217 -7.50 9.50 9.31
C GLN A 217 -6.19 9.08 9.99
N ILE A 218 -6.22 8.96 11.31
CA ILE A 218 -5.00 8.72 12.09
C ILE A 218 -4.46 7.39 11.59
N SER A 219 -3.17 7.25 11.27
CA SER A 219 -2.66 6.06 10.55
C SER A 219 -3.07 4.72 11.20
N MET A 220 -3.14 4.70 12.55
CA MET A 220 -3.64 3.57 13.33
C MET A 220 -5.12 3.20 13.11
N GLU A 221 -5.94 4.10 12.57
CA GLU A 221 -7.36 3.88 12.24
C GLU A 221 -7.54 2.91 11.07
N LYS A 222 -6.47 2.60 10.31
CA LYS A 222 -6.45 1.52 9.32
C LYS A 222 -6.44 0.12 9.96
N PHE A 223 -6.02 -0.01 11.22
CA PHE A 223 -5.66 -1.30 11.82
C PHE A 223 -6.60 -1.72 12.96
N GLY A 224 -7.03 -2.99 12.93
CA GLY A 224 -7.78 -3.66 13.99
C GLY A 224 -6.92 -4.04 15.20
N SER A 225 -7.55 -4.48 16.29
CA SER A 225 -6.82 -4.96 17.48
C SER A 225 -5.93 -6.17 17.23
N ASN A 226 -6.22 -6.91 16.15
CA ASN A 226 -5.51 -8.12 15.74
C ASN A 226 -4.38 -7.80 14.73
N GLU A 227 -4.33 -6.57 14.20
CA GLU A 227 -3.39 -6.13 13.15
C GLU A 227 -2.22 -5.31 13.73
N LEU A 228 -1.80 -5.63 14.96
CA LEU A 228 -0.77 -4.91 15.72
C LEU A 228 0.61 -5.59 15.74
N ASN A 229 0.70 -6.81 15.19
CA ASN A 229 1.94 -7.58 15.06
C ASN A 229 2.06 -8.26 13.67
N LEU A 230 1.86 -7.48 12.61
CA LEU A 230 1.96 -7.96 11.23
C LEU A 230 3.42 -8.12 10.79
N LEU A 231 3.69 -9.18 10.03
CA LEU A 231 5.00 -9.45 9.47
C LEU A 231 5.33 -8.47 8.33
N GLU A 232 6.52 -7.89 8.39
CA GLU A 232 7.00 -6.91 7.41
C GLU A 232 7.40 -7.61 6.09
N PRO A 233 6.72 -7.37 4.94
CA PRO A 233 6.97 -8.12 3.70
C PRO A 233 8.41 -8.01 3.20
N ALA A 234 9.04 -6.85 3.33
CA ALA A 234 10.44 -6.62 2.96
C ALA A 234 11.45 -7.49 3.73
N LEU A 235 11.09 -8.04 4.90
CA LEU A 235 11.91 -9.01 5.62
C LEU A 235 11.68 -10.47 5.16
N LEU A 236 10.62 -10.73 4.39
CA LEU A 236 10.35 -12.02 3.75
C LEU A 236 10.95 -12.08 2.33
N GLU A 237 11.12 -10.94 1.67
CA GLU A 237 11.76 -10.82 0.35
C GLU A 237 13.23 -11.27 0.36
N VAL A 238 13.95 -10.95 1.44
CA VAL A 238 15.39 -11.24 1.61
C VAL A 238 15.68 -12.59 2.30
N ARG A 239 14.68 -13.46 2.45
CA ARG A 239 14.80 -14.79 3.10
C ARG A 239 14.79 -15.94 2.10
N THR A 240 15.35 -17.08 2.49
CA THR A 240 15.27 -18.30 1.66
C THR A 240 13.90 -18.99 1.80
N GLY A 241 13.52 -19.78 0.79
CA GLY A 241 12.34 -20.66 0.83
C GLY A 241 12.64 -22.04 1.43
N SER A 242 13.82 -22.22 2.02
CA SER A 242 14.36 -23.53 2.40
C SER A 242 13.60 -24.13 3.58
N GLY A 243 12.97 -25.29 3.37
CA GLY A 243 12.22 -25.99 4.42
C GLY A 243 10.79 -25.48 4.66
N LEU A 244 10.27 -24.57 3.82
CA LEU A 244 8.85 -24.21 3.84
C LEU A 244 7.97 -25.39 3.40
N LYS A 245 6.83 -25.62 4.08
CA LYS A 245 5.83 -26.61 3.71
C LYS A 245 4.89 -26.05 2.63
N LEU A 246 5.29 -26.21 1.38
CA LEU A 246 4.54 -25.81 0.18
C LEU A 246 3.47 -26.85 -0.24
N THR A 247 2.84 -27.51 0.73
CA THR A 247 1.70 -28.42 0.53
C THR A 247 0.75 -28.39 1.73
N SER A 248 -0.53 -28.65 1.49
CA SER A 248 -1.52 -29.00 2.52
C SER A 248 -2.53 -29.97 1.92
N ASP A 249 -2.88 -31.01 2.69
CA ASP A 249 -3.95 -31.95 2.33
C ASP A 249 -5.34 -31.42 2.77
N SER A 250 -5.37 -30.29 3.49
CA SER A 250 -6.58 -29.65 4.03
C SER A 250 -7.02 -28.40 3.26
N LEU A 251 -6.15 -27.81 2.44
CA LEU A 251 -6.52 -26.74 1.51
C LEU A 251 -6.97 -27.32 0.16
N ARG A 252 -8.10 -26.82 -0.38
CA ARG A 252 -8.48 -27.12 -1.76
C ARG A 252 -7.60 -26.33 -2.74
N ARG A 253 -6.72 -27.03 -3.47
CA ARG A 253 -6.12 -26.50 -4.71
C ARG A 253 -7.24 -26.25 -5.73
N ILE A 254 -7.18 -25.11 -6.42
CA ILE A 254 -8.06 -24.71 -7.53
C ILE A 254 -7.19 -24.43 -8.75
N ASP A 255 -7.48 -25.11 -9.86
CA ASP A 255 -6.64 -25.08 -11.06
C ASP A 255 -7.22 -24.27 -12.24
N SER A 256 -8.52 -23.94 -12.19
CA SER A 256 -9.20 -23.19 -13.27
C SER A 256 -10.41 -22.39 -12.79
N SER A 257 -10.81 -21.37 -13.57
CA SER A 257 -12.01 -20.55 -13.30
C SER A 257 -13.28 -21.40 -13.18
N LYS A 258 -13.45 -22.43 -14.00
CA LYS A 258 -14.63 -23.32 -13.97
C LYS A 258 -14.75 -24.12 -12.67
N GLU A 259 -13.61 -24.43 -12.04
CA GLU A 259 -13.60 -25.05 -10.72
C GLU A 259 -13.87 -24.02 -9.63
N PHE A 260 -13.25 -22.83 -9.72
CA PHE A 260 -13.51 -21.69 -8.82
C PHE A 260 -15.00 -21.34 -8.77
N ASP A 261 -15.64 -21.13 -9.92
CA ASP A 261 -17.06 -20.78 -10.02
C ASP A 261 -17.94 -21.88 -9.40
N LYS A 262 -17.67 -23.16 -9.69
CA LYS A 262 -18.37 -24.31 -9.08
C LYS A 262 -18.24 -24.32 -7.55
N LEU A 263 -17.05 -24.05 -7.02
CA LEU A 263 -16.81 -24.04 -5.57
C LEU A 263 -17.48 -22.84 -4.89
N LEU A 264 -17.65 -21.71 -5.58
CA LEU A 264 -18.43 -20.56 -5.10
C LEU A 264 -19.95 -20.81 -5.05
N ASP A 265 -20.47 -21.68 -5.93
CA ASP A 265 -21.87 -22.15 -5.90
C ASP A 265 -22.10 -23.29 -4.88
N GLU A 266 -21.09 -24.15 -4.67
CA GLU A 266 -21.17 -25.34 -3.80
C GLU A 266 -20.97 -25.01 -2.31
N TYR A 267 -20.13 -24.01 -1.99
CA TYR A 267 -19.80 -23.64 -0.62
C TYR A 267 -20.30 -22.24 -0.25
N LYS A 268 -20.91 -22.15 0.93
CA LYS A 268 -21.53 -20.93 1.47
C LYS A 268 -20.51 -19.88 1.87
N ASN A 269 -19.35 -20.28 2.40
CA ASN A 269 -18.22 -19.38 2.67
C ASN A 269 -16.95 -19.97 2.03
N VAL A 270 -16.15 -19.15 1.34
CA VAL A 270 -14.90 -19.63 0.70
C VAL A 270 -13.77 -18.65 0.95
N PHE A 271 -12.62 -19.14 1.40
CA PHE A 271 -11.42 -18.34 1.65
C PHE A 271 -10.28 -18.81 0.74
N ILE A 272 -9.75 -17.91 -0.09
CA ILE A 272 -8.87 -18.26 -1.21
C ILE A 272 -7.59 -17.41 -1.17
N LEU A 273 -6.44 -18.06 -1.06
CA LEU A 273 -5.12 -17.43 -1.27
C LEU A 273 -4.66 -17.59 -2.72
N PHE A 274 -4.40 -16.48 -3.40
CA PHE A 274 -3.72 -16.45 -4.69
C PHE A 274 -2.21 -16.35 -4.47
N TRP A 275 -1.40 -17.24 -5.04
CA TRP A 275 0.04 -17.29 -4.75
C TRP A 275 0.92 -17.76 -5.93
N THR A 276 2.20 -17.43 -5.88
CA THR A 276 3.21 -17.78 -6.90
C THR A 276 4.53 -18.20 -6.25
N SER A 277 5.16 -19.25 -6.77
CA SER A 277 6.50 -19.67 -6.30
C SER A 277 7.61 -18.71 -6.74
N ASN A 278 7.33 -17.80 -7.67
CA ASN A 278 8.27 -16.79 -8.16
C ASN A 278 8.52 -15.61 -7.19
N ARG A 279 7.89 -15.58 -6.00
CA ARG A 279 8.00 -14.47 -5.03
C ARG A 279 8.18 -14.99 -3.60
N MET A 280 9.23 -14.55 -2.90
CA MET A 280 9.55 -15.05 -1.55
C MET A 280 8.47 -14.72 -0.51
N VAL A 281 7.85 -13.53 -0.57
CA VAL A 281 6.68 -13.15 0.25
C VAL A 281 5.52 -14.12 0.05
N SER A 282 5.25 -14.49 -1.20
CA SER A 282 4.16 -15.37 -1.59
C SER A 282 4.38 -16.81 -1.09
N LEU A 283 5.60 -17.34 -1.23
CA LEU A 283 6.02 -18.63 -0.66
C LEU A 283 5.85 -18.68 0.86
N HIS A 284 6.31 -17.63 1.57
CA HIS A 284 6.17 -17.53 3.03
C HIS A 284 4.68 -17.43 3.45
N THR A 285 3.87 -16.68 2.70
CA THR A 285 2.43 -16.55 2.93
C THR A 285 1.70 -17.87 2.70
N PHE A 286 2.03 -18.61 1.63
CA PHE A 286 1.46 -19.94 1.39
C PHE A 286 1.85 -20.95 2.48
N ASN A 287 3.07 -20.90 3.01
CA ASN A 287 3.50 -21.71 4.15
C ASN A 287 2.84 -21.32 5.50
N LEU A 288 2.30 -20.10 5.63
CA LEU A 288 1.40 -19.76 6.73
C LEU A 288 -0.01 -20.31 6.47
N TRP A 289 -0.55 -20.08 5.28
CA TRP A 289 -1.89 -20.51 4.89
C TRP A 289 -2.05 -22.04 4.89
N SER A 290 -1.02 -22.80 4.51
CA SER A 290 -1.01 -24.27 4.58
C SER A 290 -1.15 -24.77 6.03
N ARG A 291 -0.40 -24.16 6.98
CA ARG A 291 -0.53 -24.45 8.41
C ARG A 291 -1.88 -24.02 8.98
N VAL A 292 -2.41 -22.88 8.55
CA VAL A 292 -3.76 -22.43 8.92
C VAL A 292 -4.80 -23.44 8.43
N GLY A 293 -4.70 -23.95 7.20
CA GLY A 293 -5.56 -25.00 6.66
C GLY A 293 -5.47 -26.32 7.43
N ASP A 294 -4.25 -26.80 7.72
CA ASP A 294 -4.02 -28.04 8.48
C ASP A 294 -4.56 -27.98 9.94
N LYS A 295 -4.72 -26.77 10.49
CA LYS A 295 -5.02 -26.50 11.91
C LYS A 295 -6.46 -26.03 12.16
N THR A 296 -7.03 -25.25 11.24
CA THR A 296 -8.31 -24.58 11.41
C THR A 296 -9.46 -25.53 11.11
N LYS A 297 -10.34 -25.74 12.08
CA LYS A 297 -11.57 -26.50 11.87
C LYS A 297 -12.68 -25.56 11.42
N VAL A 298 -13.04 -25.67 10.14
CA VAL A 298 -14.21 -25.04 9.53
C VAL A 298 -15.43 -25.98 9.57
N ASP A 299 -16.62 -25.47 9.25
CA ASP A 299 -17.82 -26.29 9.06
C ASP A 299 -17.94 -26.77 7.60
N ASP A 300 -18.81 -27.76 7.34
CA ASP A 300 -18.99 -28.34 6.00
C ASP A 300 -19.49 -27.31 4.96
N ASP A 301 -20.10 -26.21 5.42
CA ASP A 301 -20.53 -25.04 4.66
C ASP A 301 -19.35 -24.15 4.17
N THR A 302 -18.12 -24.38 4.67
CA THR A 302 -16.98 -23.45 4.52
C THR A 302 -15.74 -24.13 3.94
N LEU A 303 -15.16 -23.50 2.90
CA LEU A 303 -13.98 -24.00 2.20
C LEU A 303 -12.74 -23.11 2.42
N LEU A 304 -11.59 -23.73 2.72
CA LEU A 304 -10.27 -23.09 2.66
C LEU A 304 -9.53 -23.59 1.41
N ALA A 305 -9.04 -22.67 0.58
CA ALA A 305 -8.53 -22.97 -0.75
C ALA A 305 -7.30 -22.14 -1.16
N HIS A 306 -6.65 -22.52 -2.26
CA HIS A 306 -5.55 -21.75 -2.84
C HIS A 306 -5.48 -21.88 -4.38
N VAL A 307 -4.88 -20.88 -5.02
CA VAL A 307 -4.63 -20.83 -6.48
C VAL A 307 -3.12 -20.69 -6.75
N PRO A 308 -2.45 -21.70 -7.34
CA PRO A 308 -1.04 -21.64 -7.70
C PRO A 308 -0.86 -20.94 -9.06
N CYS A 309 -0.87 -19.61 -9.06
CA CYS A 309 -0.85 -18.76 -10.25
C CYS A 309 0.35 -18.90 -11.19
N HIS A 310 1.39 -19.65 -10.78
CA HIS A 310 2.53 -19.99 -11.62
C HIS A 310 2.29 -21.25 -12.48
N GLU A 311 1.30 -22.06 -12.11
CA GLU A 311 0.81 -23.21 -12.89
C GLU A 311 -0.52 -22.87 -13.60
N SER A 312 -1.33 -21.97 -13.02
CA SER A 312 -2.61 -21.49 -13.58
C SER A 312 -2.54 -20.02 -14.04
N SER A 313 -1.58 -19.66 -14.89
CA SER A 313 -1.28 -18.27 -15.27
C SER A 313 -2.44 -17.54 -15.97
N GLU A 314 -3.21 -18.23 -16.83
CA GLU A 314 -4.40 -17.68 -17.50
C GLU A 314 -5.49 -17.25 -16.50
N PHE A 315 -5.67 -18.01 -15.41
CA PHE A 315 -6.66 -17.72 -14.38
C PHE A 315 -6.23 -16.58 -13.45
N CYS A 316 -4.93 -16.34 -13.34
CA CYS A 316 -4.33 -15.23 -12.59
C CYS A 316 -3.83 -14.09 -13.49
N GLN A 317 -4.37 -13.97 -14.71
CA GLN A 317 -4.05 -12.85 -15.60
C GLN A 317 -4.60 -11.55 -15.00
N GLY A 318 -3.76 -10.50 -14.92
CA GLY A 318 -4.11 -9.22 -14.31
C GLY A 318 -3.81 -9.10 -12.81
N LEU A 319 -3.27 -10.14 -12.15
CA LEU A 319 -2.76 -10.03 -10.77
C LEU A 319 -1.52 -9.13 -10.72
N ASN A 320 -1.52 -8.17 -9.79
CA ASN A 320 -0.36 -7.36 -9.47
C ASN A 320 0.62 -8.13 -8.57
N ALA A 321 1.80 -7.54 -8.40
CA ALA A 321 2.84 -7.97 -7.46
C ALA A 321 2.34 -8.36 -6.05
N GLU A 322 1.27 -7.70 -5.60
CA GLU A 322 0.77 -7.73 -4.22
C GLU A 322 -0.42 -8.70 -4.05
N ASP A 323 -1.16 -8.96 -5.13
CA ASP A 323 -2.30 -9.89 -5.12
C ASP A 323 -1.84 -11.33 -4.82
N TYR A 324 -0.60 -11.69 -5.17
CA TYR A 324 0.03 -12.99 -4.86
C TYR A 324 0.33 -13.25 -3.37
N HIS A 325 -0.07 -12.38 -2.43
CA HIS A 325 -0.12 -12.72 -1.00
C HIS A 325 -1.48 -12.39 -0.36
N THR A 326 -2.50 -12.14 -1.18
CA THR A 326 -3.84 -11.73 -0.73
C THR A 326 -4.73 -12.95 -0.50
N VAL A 327 -5.35 -13.02 0.69
CA VAL A 327 -6.46 -13.95 0.96
C VAL A 327 -7.78 -13.22 0.75
N VAL A 328 -8.67 -13.75 -0.08
CA VAL A 328 -10.00 -13.19 -0.38
C VAL A 328 -11.09 -14.06 0.24
N SER A 329 -12.14 -13.46 0.81
CA SER A 329 -13.29 -14.17 1.40
C SER A 329 -14.58 -13.97 0.60
N TYR A 330 -15.28 -15.06 0.32
CA TYR A 330 -16.57 -15.08 -0.37
C TYR A 330 -17.67 -15.60 0.54
N LYS A 331 -18.90 -15.14 0.28
CA LYS A 331 -20.12 -15.62 0.93
C LYS A 331 -21.25 -15.72 -0.09
N ASN A 332 -21.78 -16.92 -0.32
CA ASN A 332 -22.74 -17.22 -1.38
C ASN A 332 -22.28 -16.66 -2.76
N GLY A 333 -21.05 -16.98 -3.16
CA GLY A 333 -20.41 -16.49 -4.38
C GLY A 333 -20.06 -14.99 -4.45
N GLN A 334 -20.47 -14.17 -3.49
CA GLN A 334 -20.14 -12.73 -3.46
C GLN A 334 -18.85 -12.48 -2.68
N ASN A 335 -17.95 -11.64 -3.20
CA ASN A 335 -16.78 -11.16 -2.45
C ASN A 335 -17.24 -10.33 -1.24
N THR A 336 -16.71 -10.65 -0.06
CA THR A 336 -17.06 -10.02 1.23
C THR A 336 -15.89 -9.32 1.91
N GLY A 337 -14.69 -9.41 1.35
CA GLY A 337 -13.48 -8.80 1.91
C GLY A 337 -12.21 -9.51 1.48
N LYS A 338 -11.06 -8.90 1.79
CA LYS A 338 -9.73 -9.45 1.58
C LYS A 338 -8.76 -9.03 2.68
N THR A 339 -7.64 -9.75 2.80
CA THR A 339 -6.47 -9.32 3.56
C THR A 339 -5.20 -9.48 2.73
N GLU A 340 -4.50 -8.36 2.53
CA GLU A 340 -3.10 -8.28 2.08
C GLU A 340 -2.12 -8.36 3.27
N ASN A 341 -2.64 -8.16 4.49
CA ASN A 341 -1.85 -8.20 5.72
C ASN A 341 -1.37 -9.64 5.99
N ILE A 342 -0.07 -9.79 6.25
CA ILE A 342 0.57 -11.05 6.62
C ILE A 342 0.75 -11.05 8.14
N GLY A 343 0.14 -12.00 8.84
CA GLY A 343 0.33 -12.19 10.28
C GLY A 343 0.92 -13.55 10.60
N ASP A 344 0.61 -14.06 11.78
CA ASP A 344 0.85 -15.46 12.13
C ASP A 344 -0.42 -16.32 11.92
N GLU A 345 -0.38 -17.57 12.37
CA GLU A 345 -1.55 -18.46 12.31
C GLU A 345 -2.75 -17.93 13.10
N GLU A 346 -2.54 -17.24 14.23
CA GLU A 346 -3.65 -16.72 15.05
C GLU A 346 -4.31 -15.52 14.37
N PHE A 347 -3.54 -14.68 13.67
CA PHE A 347 -4.07 -13.62 12.82
C PHE A 347 -5.07 -14.16 11.79
N TYR A 348 -4.70 -15.18 11.01
CA TYR A 348 -5.57 -15.76 9.98
C TYR A 348 -6.77 -16.50 10.60
N GLU A 349 -6.58 -17.29 11.68
CA GLU A 349 -7.70 -17.88 12.44
C GLU A 349 -8.72 -16.81 12.86
N ASN A 350 -8.23 -15.70 13.42
CA ASN A 350 -9.09 -14.64 13.94
C ASN A 350 -9.78 -13.84 12.82
N TRP A 351 -9.15 -13.68 11.66
CA TRP A 351 -9.76 -13.04 10.48
C TRP A 351 -10.84 -13.92 9.83
N ILE A 352 -10.58 -15.22 9.65
CA ILE A 352 -11.60 -16.20 9.20
C ILE A 352 -12.81 -16.17 10.14
N GLU A 353 -12.57 -16.23 11.46
CA GLU A 353 -13.65 -16.21 12.46
C GLU A 353 -14.47 -14.90 12.43
N LEU A 354 -13.81 -13.75 12.24
CA LEU A 354 -14.50 -12.45 12.09
C LEU A 354 -15.33 -12.38 10.80
N SER A 355 -14.84 -12.89 9.66
CA SER A 355 -15.61 -12.94 8.41
C SER A 355 -16.81 -13.91 8.48
N LEU A 356 -16.67 -15.04 9.18
CA LEU A 356 -17.77 -15.98 9.40
C LEU A 356 -18.86 -15.38 10.32
N LEU A 357 -18.45 -14.78 11.45
CA LEU A 357 -19.34 -14.09 12.39
C LEU A 357 -20.06 -12.87 11.80
N GLY A 358 -19.45 -12.23 10.80
CA GLY A 358 -19.96 -10.99 10.19
C GLY A 358 -19.71 -9.74 11.05
N PRO A 359 -20.08 -8.55 10.54
CA PRO A 359 -19.72 -7.27 11.15
C PRO A 359 -20.33 -7.04 12.55
N LEU A 360 -21.54 -7.55 12.80
CA LEU A 360 -22.33 -7.22 13.97
C LEU A 360 -23.19 -8.40 14.46
N GLN A 361 -22.96 -8.85 15.69
CA GLN A 361 -23.65 -10.01 16.29
C GLN A 361 -24.81 -9.61 17.22
N LYS A 362 -26.00 -10.22 17.07
CA LYS A 362 -27.12 -10.05 18.02
C LYS A 362 -26.90 -10.94 19.26
N LEU A 363 -26.79 -10.33 20.44
CA LEU A 363 -26.68 -11.03 21.72
C LEU A 363 -28.10 -11.41 22.19
N PRO A 364 -28.45 -12.71 22.29
CA PRO A 364 -29.85 -13.10 22.49
C PRO A 364 -30.34 -13.02 23.95
N ASN A 365 -29.43 -12.89 24.93
CA ASN A 365 -29.77 -12.87 26.36
C ASN A 365 -28.65 -12.27 27.22
N GLU A 366 -28.96 -12.00 28.50
CA GLU A 366 -28.03 -11.41 29.47
C GLU A 366 -26.80 -12.28 29.75
N SER A 367 -26.89 -13.61 29.61
CA SER A 367 -25.73 -14.52 29.76
C SER A 367 -24.71 -14.26 28.65
N LYS A 368 -25.14 -14.27 27.38
CA LYS A 368 -24.25 -13.97 26.24
C LYS A 368 -23.73 -12.54 26.28
N PHE A 369 -24.56 -11.57 26.67
CA PHE A 369 -24.12 -10.19 26.95
C PHE A 369 -23.04 -10.13 28.05
N THR A 370 -23.20 -10.90 29.13
CA THR A 370 -22.24 -10.96 30.24
C THR A 370 -20.93 -11.66 29.85
N ASP A 371 -20.97 -12.68 28.99
CA ASP A 371 -19.77 -13.36 28.51
C ASP A 371 -19.00 -12.52 27.47
N PHE A 372 -19.71 -11.86 26.55
CA PHE A 372 -19.12 -10.89 25.63
C PHE A 372 -18.50 -9.72 26.41
N LYS A 373 -19.13 -9.24 27.51
CA LYS A 373 -18.55 -8.26 28.47
C LYS A 373 -17.36 -8.76 29.30
N LYS A 374 -17.01 -10.04 29.22
CA LYS A 374 -15.74 -10.61 29.74
C LYS A 374 -14.70 -10.82 28.63
N GLY A 375 -15.07 -10.52 27.38
CA GLY A 375 -14.26 -10.73 26.18
C GLY A 375 -14.36 -12.14 25.62
N ILE A 376 -15.34 -12.94 26.04
CA ILE A 376 -15.48 -14.34 25.61
C ILE A 376 -16.34 -14.38 24.36
N VAL A 377 -15.71 -14.69 23.22
CA VAL A 377 -16.34 -14.85 21.90
C VAL A 377 -15.99 -16.24 21.41
N ASN A 378 -17.00 -17.09 21.14
CA ASN A 378 -16.82 -18.50 20.79
C ASN A 378 -15.93 -19.31 21.75
N GLY A 379 -15.92 -18.94 23.04
CA GLY A 379 -15.04 -19.54 24.05
C GLY A 379 -13.59 -19.03 24.06
N LYS A 380 -13.09 -18.49 22.95
CA LYS A 380 -11.82 -17.75 22.88
C LYS A 380 -11.97 -16.40 23.62
N LYS A 381 -10.90 -15.93 24.27
CA LYS A 381 -10.87 -14.64 24.98
C LYS A 381 -10.19 -13.58 24.13
N ARG A 382 -10.89 -12.47 23.86
CA ARG A 382 -10.44 -11.40 22.94
C ARG A 382 -9.76 -10.23 23.66
N PRO A 383 -8.78 -9.55 23.02
CA PRO A 383 -8.13 -8.36 23.60
C PRO A 383 -9.13 -7.24 23.87
N SER A 384 -9.99 -6.97 22.88
CA SER A 384 -11.04 -5.95 22.91
C SER A 384 -12.32 -6.45 22.25
N VAL A 385 -13.47 -5.98 22.74
CA VAL A 385 -14.77 -6.13 22.06
C VAL A 385 -15.61 -4.86 22.24
N THR A 386 -16.49 -4.54 21.29
CA THR A 386 -17.42 -3.41 21.40
C THR A 386 -18.87 -3.89 21.44
N ILE A 387 -19.69 -3.29 22.32
CA ILE A 387 -21.11 -3.64 22.47
C ILE A 387 -21.97 -2.39 22.36
N GLY A 388 -22.95 -2.40 21.47
CA GLY A 388 -24.07 -1.46 21.48
C GLY A 388 -25.26 -2.00 22.29
N VAL A 389 -25.95 -1.12 23.02
CA VAL A 389 -27.19 -1.43 23.73
C VAL A 389 -28.24 -0.42 23.28
N PHE A 390 -29.38 -0.91 22.78
CA PHE A 390 -30.38 -0.09 22.10
C PHE A 390 -31.81 -0.48 22.51
N PRO A 391 -32.80 0.43 22.43
CA PRO A 391 -34.19 0.11 22.73
C PRO A 391 -34.85 -0.76 21.65
N SER A 392 -34.41 -0.66 20.40
CA SER A 392 -34.97 -1.39 19.25
C SER A 392 -33.93 -1.50 18.12
N ASP A 393 -34.09 -2.47 17.22
CA ASP A 393 -33.37 -2.53 15.94
C ASP A 393 -33.94 -1.57 14.88
N GLN A 394 -35.03 -0.86 15.19
CA GLN A 394 -35.56 0.26 14.39
C GLN A 394 -35.05 1.64 14.88
N ASP A 395 -34.21 1.70 15.93
CA ASP A 395 -33.66 2.95 16.44
C ASP A 395 -32.57 3.50 15.49
N THR A 396 -32.63 4.79 15.16
CA THR A 396 -31.64 5.43 14.26
C THR A 396 -30.20 5.31 14.79
N SER A 397 -30.02 5.27 16.11
CA SER A 397 -28.72 5.07 16.77
C SER A 397 -28.18 3.65 16.53
N PHE A 398 -29.07 2.64 16.46
CA PHE A 398 -28.71 1.28 16.08
C PHE A 398 -28.35 1.22 14.59
N GLN A 399 -29.15 1.83 13.71
CA GLN A 399 -28.88 1.86 12.27
C GLN A 399 -27.53 2.52 11.94
N HIS A 400 -27.20 3.64 12.58
CA HIS A 400 -25.88 4.29 12.42
C HIS A 400 -24.73 3.46 13.02
N PHE A 401 -24.97 2.69 14.09
CA PHE A 401 -23.99 1.74 14.61
C PHE A 401 -23.78 0.56 13.66
N GLN A 402 -24.85 -0.01 13.09
CA GLN A 402 -24.77 -1.06 12.08
C GLN A 402 -23.89 -0.62 10.90
N ILE A 403 -24.18 0.54 10.29
CA ILE A 403 -23.38 1.10 9.18
C ILE A 403 -21.89 1.26 9.58
N ALA A 404 -21.62 1.75 10.79
CA ALA A 404 -20.24 1.90 11.29
C ALA A 404 -19.53 0.55 11.47
N THR A 405 -20.25 -0.49 11.91
CA THR A 405 -19.69 -1.85 12.10
C THR A 405 -19.53 -2.61 10.77
N GLU A 406 -20.41 -2.39 9.80
CA GLU A 406 -20.28 -2.92 8.43
C GLU A 406 -19.04 -2.35 7.74
N LYS A 407 -18.76 -1.05 7.92
CA LYS A 407 -17.52 -0.40 7.45
C LYS A 407 -16.27 -0.74 8.27
N LEU A 408 -16.37 -1.59 9.29
CA LEU A 408 -15.28 -2.10 10.10
C LEU A 408 -15.27 -3.65 10.19
N ALA A 409 -15.92 -4.31 9.22
CA ALA A 409 -15.96 -5.77 9.09
C ALA A 409 -14.56 -6.41 9.06
N GLY A 410 -14.45 -7.66 9.50
CA GLY A 410 -13.19 -8.42 9.51
C GLY A 410 -12.13 -7.95 10.53
N LYS A 411 -12.30 -6.80 11.20
CA LYS A 411 -11.26 -6.16 12.04
C LYS A 411 -11.57 -6.04 13.54
N TYR A 412 -12.85 -6.03 13.94
CA TYR A 412 -13.25 -5.84 15.34
C TYR A 412 -14.40 -6.77 15.75
N TYR A 413 -14.33 -7.31 16.96
CA TYR A 413 -15.45 -8.06 17.55
C TYR A 413 -16.53 -7.08 18.04
N THR A 414 -17.58 -6.91 17.24
CA THR A 414 -18.72 -6.03 17.59
C THR A 414 -20.02 -6.82 17.75
N ALA A 415 -20.85 -6.38 18.69
CA ALA A 415 -22.14 -7.00 18.98
C ALA A 415 -23.16 -5.96 19.48
N TYR A 416 -24.43 -6.34 19.53
CA TYR A 416 -25.50 -5.53 20.10
C TYR A 416 -26.46 -6.33 20.99
N PHE A 417 -27.08 -5.64 21.94
CA PHE A 417 -28.13 -6.16 22.80
C PHE A 417 -29.35 -5.22 22.75
N ILE A 418 -30.53 -5.78 22.52
CA ILE A 418 -31.78 -5.01 22.55
C ILE A 418 -32.38 -5.07 23.96
N ASN A 419 -32.67 -3.89 24.51
CA ASN A 419 -33.34 -3.72 25.80
C ASN A 419 -34.24 -2.49 25.72
N GLU A 420 -35.54 -2.70 25.57
CA GLU A 420 -36.58 -1.68 25.38
C GLU A 420 -36.57 -0.58 26.46
N ASN A 421 -36.09 -0.89 27.67
CA ASN A 421 -36.02 0.03 28.80
C ASN A 421 -34.69 0.82 28.88
N SER A 422 -33.82 0.68 27.88
CA SER A 422 -32.49 1.30 27.83
C SER A 422 -32.41 2.47 26.85
N LYS A 423 -31.50 3.41 27.12
CA LYS A 423 -31.10 4.43 26.14
C LYS A 423 -29.97 3.89 25.27
N PRO A 424 -29.87 4.30 23.99
CA PRO A 424 -28.72 4.01 23.14
C PRO A 424 -27.39 4.30 23.84
N ALA A 425 -26.56 3.27 23.97
CA ALA A 425 -25.24 3.33 24.60
C ALA A 425 -24.28 2.38 23.88
N ILE A 426 -23.04 2.81 23.65
CA ILE A 426 -21.99 1.94 23.08
C ILE A 426 -20.81 1.93 24.06
N THR A 427 -20.29 0.74 24.31
CA THR A 427 -19.19 0.52 25.27
C THR A 427 -18.17 -0.46 24.70
N THR A 428 -16.90 -0.08 24.74
CA THR A 428 -15.79 -0.96 24.38
C THR A 428 -15.11 -1.47 25.64
N TYR A 429 -14.86 -2.78 25.67
CA TYR A 429 -14.24 -3.46 26.80
C TYR A 429 -12.89 -4.05 26.41
N ARG A 430 -11.85 -3.76 27.20
CA ARG A 430 -10.46 -4.24 27.03
C ARG A 430 -10.02 -5.04 28.26
N HIS A 431 -10.22 -6.35 28.23
CA HIS A 431 -10.28 -7.19 29.45
C HIS A 431 -8.93 -7.48 30.10
N SER A 432 -7.85 -7.31 29.34
CA SER A 432 -6.46 -7.39 29.78
C SER A 432 -6.00 -6.15 30.56
N GLU A 433 -6.67 -5.01 30.41
CA GLU A 433 -6.22 -3.75 30.99
C GLU A 433 -6.66 -3.50 32.45
N LYS A 434 -6.02 -2.50 33.08
CA LYS A 434 -6.48 -1.91 34.35
C LYS A 434 -7.77 -1.09 34.11
N GLN A 435 -7.84 -0.28 33.06
CA GLN A 435 -9.07 0.41 32.63
C GLN A 435 -9.83 -0.43 31.59
N LYS A 436 -10.69 -1.34 32.09
CA LYS A 436 -11.39 -2.34 31.28
C LYS A 436 -12.57 -1.82 30.45
N ARG A 437 -13.03 -0.59 30.67
CA ARG A 437 -14.25 -0.03 30.07
C ARG A 437 -13.96 1.37 29.51
N THR A 438 -14.41 1.61 28.29
CA THR A 438 -14.53 2.94 27.68
C THR A 438 -15.95 3.08 27.14
N ASP A 439 -16.69 4.08 27.60
CA ASP A 439 -18.04 4.36 27.12
C ASP A 439 -18.03 5.44 26.04
N TYR A 440 -18.97 5.36 25.11
CA TYR A 440 -19.19 6.38 24.09
C TYR A 440 -19.98 7.57 24.65
N SER A 441 -19.59 8.78 24.23
CA SER A 441 -20.20 10.05 24.68
C SER A 441 -20.36 11.08 23.56
N GLY A 442 -20.12 10.69 22.30
CA GLY A 442 -20.30 11.55 21.13
C GLY A 442 -21.71 11.47 20.54
N LYS A 443 -21.85 11.91 19.28
CA LYS A 443 -23.11 11.81 18.52
C LYS A 443 -23.20 10.44 17.84
N PHE A 444 -24.39 9.85 17.79
CA PHE A 444 -24.61 8.65 16.98
C PHE A 444 -24.67 9.02 15.48
N ASP A 445 -23.49 9.27 14.89
CA ASP A 445 -23.26 9.36 13.46
C ASP A 445 -22.17 8.34 13.07
N PRO A 446 -22.21 7.72 11.86
CA PRO A 446 -21.31 6.61 11.55
C PRO A 446 -19.81 6.95 11.65
N ALA A 447 -19.41 8.18 11.32
CA ALA A 447 -18.01 8.58 11.37
C ALA A 447 -17.49 8.67 12.81
N SER A 448 -18.22 9.36 13.69
CA SER A 448 -17.89 9.47 15.11
C SER A 448 -17.95 8.11 15.84
N LEU A 449 -18.78 7.18 15.34
CA LEU A 449 -18.86 5.81 15.85
C LEU A 449 -17.67 4.95 15.38
N MET A 450 -17.28 5.01 14.11
CA MET A 450 -16.07 4.35 13.61
C MET A 450 -14.82 4.86 14.34
N GLU A 451 -14.67 6.18 14.49
CA GLU A 451 -13.57 6.81 15.24
C GLU A 451 -13.46 6.25 16.66
N PHE A 452 -14.61 6.10 17.34
CA PHE A 452 -14.66 5.51 18.67
C PHE A 452 -14.30 4.02 18.68
N ILE A 453 -14.95 3.18 17.86
CA ILE A 453 -14.75 1.73 17.83
C ILE A 453 -13.25 1.42 17.68
N THR A 454 -12.60 2.07 16.72
CA THR A 454 -11.18 1.88 16.46
C THR A 454 -10.31 2.37 17.61
N LYS A 455 -10.43 3.63 18.07
CA LYS A 455 -9.57 4.19 19.14
C LYS A 455 -9.75 3.55 20.51
N SER A 456 -10.94 3.00 20.77
CA SER A 456 -11.26 2.34 22.04
C SER A 456 -10.88 0.85 22.07
N SER A 457 -10.71 0.21 20.91
CA SER A 457 -10.33 -1.21 20.81
C SER A 457 -8.82 -1.42 20.95
N ILE A 458 -7.99 -0.54 20.40
CA ILE A 458 -6.52 -0.63 20.52
C ILE A 458 -6.09 -0.57 22.00
N PRO A 459 -5.14 -1.42 22.46
CA PRO A 459 -4.64 -1.37 23.83
C PRO A 459 -3.92 -0.05 24.16
N SER A 460 -3.93 0.31 25.45
CA SER A 460 -3.28 1.53 25.95
C SER A 460 -1.75 1.48 25.92
N VAL A 461 -1.17 0.28 25.88
CA VAL A 461 0.26 0.02 25.63
C VAL A 461 0.35 -1.16 24.67
N ILE A 462 1.09 -1.00 23.57
CA ILE A 462 1.33 -2.08 22.60
C ILE A 462 2.55 -2.88 23.03
N ASP A 463 2.43 -4.20 23.11
CA ASP A 463 3.58 -5.08 23.30
C ASP A 463 4.32 -5.21 21.97
N ILE A 464 5.60 -4.79 21.91
CA ILE A 464 6.41 -4.85 20.68
C ILE A 464 7.57 -5.86 20.81
N SER A 465 7.58 -6.67 21.88
CA SER A 465 8.69 -7.58 22.23
C SER A 465 8.85 -8.75 21.24
N ASN A 466 7.79 -9.06 20.50
CA ASN A 466 7.68 -10.20 19.58
C ASN A 466 7.30 -9.72 18.15
N GLY A 467 7.84 -8.56 17.73
CA GLY A 467 7.41 -7.83 16.53
C GLY A 467 6.34 -6.78 16.81
N PHE A 468 5.91 -6.08 15.76
CA PHE A 468 4.85 -5.05 15.77
C PHE A 468 4.31 -4.85 14.35
N THR A 469 3.40 -3.90 14.10
CA THR A 469 3.03 -3.48 12.74
C THR A 469 3.79 -2.19 12.37
N THR A 470 4.57 -2.19 11.29
CA THR A 470 5.46 -1.08 10.88
C THR A 470 4.74 0.27 10.80
N ASP A 471 3.62 0.33 10.09
CA ASP A 471 2.80 1.56 9.92
C ASP A 471 2.24 2.12 11.23
N VAL A 472 1.89 1.23 12.17
CA VAL A 472 1.32 1.59 13.47
C VAL A 472 2.33 2.40 14.29
N LEU A 473 3.64 2.11 14.15
CA LEU A 473 4.70 2.83 14.84
C LEU A 473 5.27 3.99 14.03
N PHE A 474 5.70 3.75 12.78
CA PHE A 474 6.56 4.68 12.05
C PHE A 474 5.82 5.67 11.17
N HIS A 475 4.89 5.20 10.34
CA HIS A 475 4.16 6.00 9.34
C HIS A 475 3.00 6.81 9.96
N GLN A 476 3.34 7.57 11.01
CA GLN A 476 2.46 8.46 11.77
C GLN A 476 3.29 9.50 12.56
N LYS A 477 2.64 10.57 13.05
CA LYS A 477 3.31 11.78 13.57
C LYS A 477 3.75 11.77 15.04
N ARG A 478 3.23 10.87 15.89
CA ARG A 478 3.46 10.93 17.34
C ARG A 478 4.78 10.24 17.71
N PRO A 479 5.58 10.79 18.64
CA PRO A 479 6.71 10.06 19.20
C PRO A 479 6.27 8.74 19.87
N ILE A 480 7.19 7.77 19.85
CA ILE A 480 7.00 6.45 20.46
C ILE A 480 7.63 6.48 21.85
N LEU A 481 6.90 6.00 22.86
CA LEU A 481 7.33 5.83 24.24
C LEU A 481 7.49 4.35 24.53
N ILE A 482 8.72 3.87 24.60
CA ILE A 482 9.04 2.45 24.82
C ILE A 482 9.44 2.24 26.28
N LEU A 483 8.64 1.52 27.05
CA LEU A 483 9.07 1.02 28.36
C LEU A 483 9.92 -0.24 28.15
N ILE A 484 11.15 -0.25 28.67
CA ILE A 484 12.06 -1.39 28.60
C ILE A 484 12.44 -1.81 30.03
N GLY A 485 12.21 -3.07 30.38
CA GLY A 485 12.48 -3.62 31.71
C GLY A 485 11.23 -3.71 32.60
N ARG A 486 11.33 -3.23 33.85
CA ARG A 486 10.26 -3.41 34.85
C ARG A 486 9.09 -2.43 34.68
N ASP A 487 7.92 -2.89 35.10
CA ASP A 487 6.67 -2.15 35.19
C ASP A 487 6.85 -0.77 35.87
N SER A 488 6.40 0.30 35.21
CA SER A 488 6.51 1.69 35.71
C SER A 488 5.12 2.28 35.91
N GLU A 489 4.71 2.46 37.17
CA GLU A 489 3.38 3.01 37.49
C GLU A 489 3.10 4.40 36.84
N PRO A 490 4.03 5.37 36.84
CA PRO A 490 3.86 6.62 36.10
C PRO A 490 3.56 6.40 34.62
N PHE A 491 4.23 5.45 33.96
CA PHE A 491 4.02 5.10 32.56
C PHE A 491 2.65 4.45 32.35
N SER A 492 2.30 3.40 33.11
CA SER A 492 1.02 2.68 32.96
C SER A 492 -0.20 3.57 33.28
N LYS A 493 -0.06 4.54 34.18
CA LYS A 493 -1.12 5.51 34.49
C LYS A 493 -1.20 6.66 33.49
N LEU A 494 -0.08 7.04 32.85
CA LEU A 494 -0.09 8.04 31.78
C LEU A 494 -0.68 7.47 30.49
N SER A 495 -0.29 6.24 30.11
CA SER A 495 -0.74 5.58 28.87
C SER A 495 -2.25 5.29 28.84
N ALA A 496 -2.89 5.10 29.99
CA ALA A 496 -4.34 4.99 30.08
C ALA A 496 -5.08 6.28 29.62
N ARG A 497 -4.48 7.46 29.84
CA ARG A 497 -5.13 8.75 29.58
C ARG A 497 -5.34 9.00 28.07
N GLN A 498 -6.50 9.55 27.71
CA GLN A 498 -6.84 9.82 26.31
C GLN A 498 -6.07 11.01 25.72
N ASP A 499 -5.77 12.05 26.51
CA ASP A 499 -4.93 13.18 26.07
C ASP A 499 -3.49 12.74 25.78
N ALA A 500 -2.93 11.84 26.60
CA ALA A 500 -1.60 11.30 26.39
C ALA A 500 -1.53 10.46 25.10
N ARG A 501 -2.51 9.57 24.85
CA ARG A 501 -2.56 8.73 23.63
C ARG A 501 -2.83 9.48 22.33
N LYS A 502 -3.34 10.72 22.40
CA LYS A 502 -3.41 11.64 21.25
C LYS A 502 -2.03 12.21 20.87
N ASN A 503 -1.08 12.27 21.81
CA ASN A 503 0.24 12.88 21.61
C ASN A 503 1.39 11.86 21.46
N TYR A 504 1.24 10.65 22.01
CA TYR A 504 2.28 9.61 22.03
C TYR A 504 1.70 8.22 21.73
N ILE A 505 2.52 7.35 21.14
CA ILE A 505 2.25 5.89 21.12
C ILE A 505 3.02 5.27 22.29
N PHE A 506 2.33 4.51 23.14
CA PHE A 506 2.96 3.79 24.25
C PHE A 506 3.20 2.34 23.85
N THR A 507 4.44 1.87 24.01
CA THR A 507 4.88 0.50 23.73
C THR A 507 5.68 -0.07 24.90
N LYS A 508 5.90 -1.39 24.91
CA LYS A 508 6.82 -2.05 25.84
C LYS A 508 7.66 -3.14 25.17
N ILE A 509 8.88 -3.34 25.68
CA ILE A 509 9.74 -4.48 25.37
C ILE A 509 10.03 -5.22 26.68
N ASP A 510 9.45 -6.41 26.80
CA ASP A 510 9.64 -7.34 27.91
C ASP A 510 10.51 -8.53 27.46
N GLY A 511 11.14 -9.20 28.43
CA GLY A 511 11.97 -10.38 28.16
C GLY A 511 13.39 -10.03 27.71
N GLU A 512 14.14 -11.05 27.28
CA GLU A 512 15.58 -10.95 27.05
C GLU A 512 16.03 -11.93 25.95
N ASN A 513 16.56 -11.41 24.84
CA ASN A 513 17.06 -12.22 23.72
C ASN A 513 18.11 -11.45 22.88
N LYS A 514 18.77 -12.15 21.93
CA LYS A 514 19.86 -11.60 21.10
C LYS A 514 19.44 -10.35 20.31
N ASN A 515 18.20 -10.28 19.83
CA ASN A 515 17.71 -9.16 19.03
C ASN A 515 17.15 -8.00 19.89
N ILE A 516 16.62 -8.28 21.09
CA ILE A 516 16.34 -7.28 22.14
C ILE A 516 17.65 -6.61 22.58
N GLN A 517 18.74 -7.37 22.78
CA GLN A 517 20.05 -6.80 23.11
C GLN A 517 20.66 -5.94 21.99
N LYS A 518 20.56 -6.37 20.71
CA LYS A 518 20.88 -5.50 19.57
C LYS A 518 20.07 -4.20 19.61
N THR A 519 18.77 -4.30 19.91
CA THR A 519 17.86 -3.14 19.99
C THR A 519 18.25 -2.19 21.11
N LYS A 520 18.45 -2.69 22.34
CA LYS A 520 18.94 -1.91 23.49
C LYS A 520 20.23 -1.14 23.13
N LYS A 521 21.23 -1.86 22.65
CA LYS A 521 22.54 -1.27 22.29
C LYS A 521 22.44 -0.24 21.16
N ALA A 522 21.67 -0.52 20.11
CA ALA A 522 21.50 0.41 18.99
C ALA A 522 20.68 1.66 19.35
N LEU A 523 19.87 1.61 20.43
CA LEU A 523 19.23 2.79 21.03
C LEU A 523 20.14 3.57 21.99
N GLY A 524 21.33 3.06 22.34
CA GLY A 524 22.25 3.69 23.29
C GLY A 524 22.00 3.31 24.76
N ILE A 525 21.39 2.14 25.00
CA ILE A 525 21.11 1.64 26.35
C ILE A 525 22.24 0.68 26.76
N ASP A 526 23.20 1.19 27.52
CA ASP A 526 24.38 0.43 27.98
C ASP A 526 24.18 -0.27 29.35
N ASN A 527 23.12 0.08 30.10
CA ASN A 527 22.82 -0.45 31.43
C ASN A 527 21.50 -1.23 31.45
N ASP A 528 21.41 -2.29 32.27
CA ASP A 528 20.16 -3.05 32.52
C ASP A 528 19.17 -2.35 33.48
N GLU A 529 19.30 -1.04 33.71
CA GLU A 529 18.30 -0.27 34.47
C GLU A 529 17.02 -0.07 33.65
N PRO A 530 15.81 -0.25 34.22
CA PRO A 530 14.57 -0.01 33.50
C PRO A 530 14.45 1.44 33.04
N VAL A 531 14.13 1.62 31.75
CA VAL A 531 14.19 2.90 31.05
C VAL A 531 12.94 3.13 30.20
N ILE A 532 12.50 4.37 30.13
CA ILE A 532 11.51 4.84 29.16
C ILE A 532 12.29 5.53 28.04
N VAL A 533 12.27 4.93 26.84
CA VAL A 533 12.82 5.54 25.63
C VAL A 533 11.76 6.46 25.03
N PHE A 534 12.10 7.72 24.82
CA PHE A 534 11.31 8.64 24.00
C PHE A 534 11.98 8.73 22.62
N LEU A 535 11.36 8.07 21.64
CA LEU A 535 11.82 7.97 20.26
C LEU A 535 10.99 8.90 19.38
N ASN A 536 11.61 9.99 18.91
CA ASN A 536 11.00 10.98 18.03
C ASN A 536 11.69 10.94 16.65
N LYS A 537 11.21 10.05 15.78
CA LYS A 537 11.82 9.68 14.49
C LYS A 537 13.28 9.25 14.65
N ASP A 538 14.24 10.11 14.33
CA ASP A 538 15.67 9.87 14.45
C ASP A 538 16.20 10.08 15.88
N ARG A 539 15.53 10.87 16.70
CA ARG A 539 16.03 11.27 18.03
C ARG A 539 15.62 10.29 19.11
N VAL A 540 16.60 9.80 19.86
CA VAL A 540 16.42 8.91 21.01
C VAL A 540 16.75 9.68 22.28
N HIS A 541 15.83 9.67 23.25
CA HIS A 541 16.08 10.22 24.58
C HIS A 541 15.76 9.18 25.66
N LEU A 542 16.57 9.14 26.72
CA LEU A 542 16.57 8.08 27.72
C LEU A 542 16.14 8.59 29.11
N ILE A 543 14.97 8.14 29.57
CA ILE A 543 14.37 8.53 30.85
C ILE A 543 14.33 7.31 31.78
N PRO A 544 15.34 7.11 32.65
CA PRO A 544 15.30 6.09 33.71
C PRO A 544 13.99 6.13 34.50
N THR A 545 13.37 4.96 34.72
CA THR A 545 12.03 4.87 35.34
C THR A 545 11.97 5.40 36.77
N SER A 546 13.13 5.61 37.41
CA SER A 546 13.30 6.23 38.73
C SER A 546 13.13 7.76 38.74
N LYS A 547 13.28 8.45 37.60
CA LYS A 547 13.08 9.91 37.47
C LYS A 547 11.60 10.33 37.63
N PRO A 548 10.62 9.77 36.88
CA PRO A 548 9.22 10.15 37.02
C PRO A 548 8.63 9.66 38.34
N LYS A 549 8.05 10.57 39.13
CA LYS A 549 7.43 10.27 40.44
C LYS A 549 5.92 10.04 40.35
N CYS A 550 5.29 10.53 39.28
CA CYS A 550 3.87 10.41 38.99
C CYS A 550 3.64 10.65 37.48
N PRO A 551 2.45 10.35 36.92
CA PRO A 551 2.15 10.56 35.50
C PRO A 551 2.35 12.00 35.04
N ASP A 552 1.98 12.97 35.88
CA ASP A 552 2.08 14.40 35.56
C ASP A 552 3.54 14.90 35.58
N HIS A 553 4.40 14.26 36.38
CA HIS A 553 5.85 14.50 36.31
C HIS A 553 6.43 13.89 35.02
N LEU A 554 6.01 12.67 34.63
CA LEU A 554 6.42 12.08 33.35
C LEU A 554 5.97 12.95 32.15
N GLN A 555 4.72 13.40 32.13
CA GLN A 555 4.16 14.25 31.07
C GLN A 555 4.94 15.58 30.93
N LYS A 556 5.37 16.18 32.05
CA LYS A 556 6.26 17.36 32.05
C LYS A 556 7.69 17.06 31.60
N LEU A 557 8.26 15.92 32.01
CA LEU A 557 9.59 15.49 31.55
C LEU A 557 9.62 15.33 30.03
N LEU A 558 8.59 14.72 29.43
CA LEU A 558 8.48 14.55 27.98
C LEU A 558 8.41 15.89 27.23
N GLN A 559 7.71 16.89 27.77
CA GLN A 559 7.68 18.24 27.21
C GLN A 559 9.06 18.91 27.21
N VAL A 560 9.83 18.78 28.30
CA VAL A 560 11.19 19.32 28.38
C VAL A 560 12.13 18.56 27.43
N VAL A 561 12.12 17.23 27.49
CA VAL A 561 13.00 16.34 26.70
C VAL A 561 12.77 16.50 25.19
N SER A 562 11.53 16.76 24.74
CA SER A 562 11.24 17.05 23.32
C SER A 562 11.94 18.32 22.77
N SER A 563 12.51 19.15 23.65
CA SER A 563 13.28 20.35 23.31
C SER A 563 14.76 20.28 23.67
N SER A 564 15.22 19.18 24.28
CA SER A 564 16.64 19.00 24.62
C SER A 564 17.44 18.46 23.44
N GLU A 565 18.77 18.41 23.62
CA GLU A 565 19.62 17.52 22.83
C GLU A 565 19.19 16.05 23.06
N ALA A 566 19.48 15.19 22.08
CA ALA A 566 19.14 13.77 22.13
C ALA A 566 20.30 12.97 22.72
N ASP A 567 19.99 11.97 23.56
CA ASP A 567 21.00 11.07 24.12
C ASP A 567 21.67 10.21 23.02
N ASN A 568 20.95 9.94 21.92
CA ASN A 568 21.45 9.28 20.72
C ASN A 568 20.63 9.71 19.48
N VAL A 569 21.23 9.66 18.29
CA VAL A 569 20.59 10.01 17.01
C VAL A 569 20.79 8.89 15.98
N LEU A 570 19.68 8.32 15.51
CA LEU A 570 19.66 7.22 14.56
C LEU A 570 20.01 7.70 13.15
N SER A 571 20.86 6.93 12.45
CA SER A 571 21.21 7.22 11.06
C SER A 571 20.31 6.48 10.09
N THR A 572 19.75 7.20 9.10
CA THR A 572 19.03 6.62 7.95
C THR A 572 19.90 5.70 7.08
N LYS A 573 21.22 5.72 7.25
CA LYS A 573 22.18 4.82 6.59
C LYS A 573 22.34 3.48 7.31
N ASN A 574 21.78 3.34 8.50
CA ASN A 574 21.81 2.11 9.31
C ASN A 574 20.41 1.49 9.39
N PRO A 575 20.30 0.18 9.66
CA PRO A 575 19.01 -0.45 9.98
C PRO A 575 18.36 0.18 11.21
N HIS A 576 17.07 0.50 11.14
CA HIS A 576 16.35 1.07 12.29
C HIS A 576 16.29 0.04 13.46
N PRO A 577 16.67 0.39 14.71
CA PRO A 577 16.87 -0.58 15.80
C PRO A 577 15.71 -1.56 16.02
N LEU A 578 14.46 -1.08 15.97
CA LEU A 578 13.29 -1.92 16.24
C LEU A 578 13.07 -3.01 15.17
N ARG A 579 13.63 -2.92 13.95
CA ARG A 579 13.52 -4.00 12.95
C ARG A 579 14.19 -5.30 13.40
N TYR A 580 15.10 -5.28 14.39
CA TYR A 580 15.60 -6.53 14.99
C TYR A 580 14.49 -7.30 15.72
N LEU A 581 13.48 -6.63 16.27
CA LEU A 581 12.31 -7.26 16.88
C LEU A 581 11.38 -7.89 15.81
N GLN A 582 11.32 -7.29 14.62
CA GLN A 582 10.61 -7.89 13.48
C GLN A 582 11.30 -9.15 12.97
N VAL A 583 12.64 -9.14 12.84
CA VAL A 583 13.41 -10.35 12.50
C VAL A 583 13.21 -11.47 13.53
N GLU A 584 13.06 -11.14 14.82
CA GLU A 584 12.72 -12.12 15.85
C GLU A 584 11.33 -12.74 15.62
N ASN A 585 10.31 -11.95 15.27
CA ASN A 585 8.98 -12.47 14.92
C ASN A 585 9.04 -13.36 13.68
N VAL A 586 9.66 -12.90 12.60
CA VAL A 586 9.83 -13.68 11.36
C VAL A 586 10.56 -15.01 11.63
N ASN A 587 11.64 -15.00 12.43
CA ASN A 587 12.34 -16.21 12.84
C ASN A 587 11.49 -17.15 13.72
N LYS A 588 10.59 -16.61 14.54
CA LYS A 588 9.63 -17.41 15.32
C LYS A 588 8.58 -18.09 14.43
N GLN A 589 8.16 -17.45 13.32
CA GLN A 589 7.13 -18.00 12.42
C GLN A 589 7.67 -18.97 11.36
N PHE A 590 8.95 -18.87 10.98
CA PHE A 590 9.54 -19.65 9.87
C PHE A 590 10.83 -20.41 10.24
N GLY A 591 11.28 -20.35 11.49
CA GLY A 591 12.57 -20.87 11.91
C GLY A 591 13.71 -19.85 11.72
N PHE A 592 14.82 -20.11 12.42
CA PHE A 592 15.96 -19.19 12.46
C PHE A 592 16.71 -19.13 11.12
N GLU A 593 16.79 -17.93 10.55
CA GLU A 593 17.68 -17.56 9.46
C GLU A 593 18.38 -16.24 9.82
N GLU A 594 19.62 -16.02 9.35
CA GLU A 594 20.34 -14.75 9.56
C GLU A 594 19.90 -13.69 8.53
N THR A 595 18.64 -13.26 8.65
CA THR A 595 18.04 -12.24 7.79
C THR A 595 18.78 -10.90 7.90
N ILE A 596 19.31 -10.41 6.77
CA ILE A 596 19.97 -9.11 6.69
C ILE A 596 18.91 -8.02 6.75
N VAL A 597 18.92 -7.21 7.82
CA VAL A 597 18.09 -6.01 7.89
C VAL A 597 18.76 -4.90 7.09
N LEU A 598 18.09 -4.39 6.06
CA LEU A 598 18.56 -3.25 5.27
C LEU A 598 18.21 -1.92 5.95
N PRO A 599 19.01 -0.85 5.73
CA PRO A 599 18.61 0.52 6.04
C PRO A 599 17.34 0.89 5.27
N ASP A 600 16.45 1.63 5.92
CA ASP A 600 15.22 2.12 5.31
C ASP A 600 14.96 3.54 5.81
N HIS A 601 14.74 4.46 4.87
CA HIS A 601 14.52 5.88 5.14
C HIS A 601 13.04 6.23 5.30
N THR A 602 12.12 5.39 4.82
CA THR A 602 10.66 5.61 4.90
C THR A 602 10.17 5.64 6.35
N LEU A 603 10.77 4.81 7.20
CA LEU A 603 10.48 4.68 8.63
C LEU A 603 10.69 5.98 9.44
N PHE A 604 11.40 6.96 8.87
CA PHE A 604 11.63 8.27 9.46
C PHE A 604 10.62 9.33 8.97
N LEU A 605 9.78 9.00 7.99
CA LEU A 605 8.76 9.88 7.40
C LEU A 605 7.41 9.77 8.15
N ASP A 606 6.54 10.77 7.99
CA ASP A 606 5.21 10.80 8.63
C ASP A 606 4.16 9.91 7.95
N SER A 607 4.49 9.40 6.76
CA SER A 607 3.67 8.56 5.91
C SER A 607 4.60 7.79 4.98
N ASP A 608 4.28 6.53 4.69
CA ASP A 608 4.94 5.77 3.62
C ASP A 608 4.71 6.46 2.26
N PRO A 609 5.76 6.86 1.52
CA PRO A 609 5.62 7.41 0.17
C PRO A 609 5.25 6.34 -0.87
N PHE A 610 5.33 5.06 -0.53
CA PHE A 610 4.92 3.92 -1.35
C PHE A 610 3.59 3.32 -0.88
N ALA A 611 2.82 4.06 -0.06
CA ALA A 611 1.50 3.63 0.41
C ALA A 611 0.59 3.29 -0.78
N ARG A 612 0.17 2.01 -0.80
CA ARG A 612 -0.21 1.27 -2.02
C ARG A 612 -1.40 1.81 -2.82
N HIS A 613 -1.54 1.23 -4.01
CA HIS A 613 -2.56 1.54 -5.02
C HIS A 613 -4.01 1.48 -4.49
N PRO A 614 -4.99 2.05 -5.23
CA PRO A 614 -6.41 1.96 -4.85
C PRO A 614 -6.84 0.51 -4.62
N PRO A 615 -7.59 0.21 -3.55
CA PRO A 615 -8.02 -1.15 -3.28
C PRO A 615 -8.94 -1.66 -4.38
N ILE A 616 -8.80 -2.95 -4.73
CA ILE A 616 -9.78 -3.71 -5.51
C ILE A 616 -11.17 -3.43 -4.95
N SER A 617 -12.09 -3.04 -5.82
CA SER A 617 -13.38 -2.49 -5.41
C SER A 617 -14.23 -3.50 -4.65
N GLU A 618 -14.61 -3.17 -3.42
CA GLU A 618 -15.59 -3.91 -2.60
C GLU A 618 -17.01 -3.95 -3.22
N SER A 619 -17.23 -3.28 -4.35
CA SER A 619 -18.53 -3.09 -4.99
C SER A 619 -18.98 -4.29 -5.83
N GLY A 620 -19.45 -5.34 -5.17
CA GLY A 620 -20.64 -6.11 -5.60
C GLY A 620 -20.65 -6.69 -7.02
N GLY A 621 -19.50 -7.07 -7.58
CA GLY A 621 -19.44 -7.78 -8.86
C GLY A 621 -20.12 -9.15 -8.78
N THR A 622 -21.03 -9.44 -9.71
CA THR A 622 -21.74 -10.73 -9.79
C THR A 622 -20.86 -11.79 -10.45
N GLY A 623 -20.31 -12.71 -9.64
CA GLY A 623 -19.73 -13.99 -10.10
C GLY A 623 -18.46 -13.86 -10.96
N GLY A 624 -17.29 -14.07 -10.36
CA GLY A 624 -16.03 -14.21 -11.10
C GLY A 624 -14.78 -13.96 -10.25
N CYS A 625 -13.62 -14.21 -10.84
CA CYS A 625 -12.32 -13.90 -10.25
C CYS A 625 -12.22 -12.38 -9.97
N PRO A 626 -11.88 -11.92 -8.75
CA PRO A 626 -12.14 -10.55 -8.29
C PRO A 626 -11.16 -9.52 -8.87
N PHE A 627 -10.17 -10.00 -9.63
CA PHE A 627 -9.15 -9.22 -10.32
C PHE A 627 -9.45 -9.08 -11.82
N MET A 628 -10.41 -9.85 -12.36
CA MET A 628 -10.88 -9.69 -13.73
C MET A 628 -11.71 -8.42 -13.82
N GLN A 629 -11.13 -7.34 -14.37
CA GLN A 629 -11.94 -6.22 -14.85
C GLN A 629 -12.99 -6.74 -15.85
N GLY A 630 -14.24 -6.32 -15.68
CA GLY A 630 -15.37 -6.88 -16.42
C GLY A 630 -15.28 -6.62 -17.93
N GLY A 631 -14.76 -7.58 -18.68
CA GLY A 631 -14.76 -7.58 -20.15
C GLY A 631 -16.17 -7.75 -20.71
N GLY A 632 -16.99 -6.69 -20.63
CA GLY A 632 -18.45 -6.81 -20.79
C GLY A 632 -19.21 -5.60 -21.35
N ALA A 633 -18.55 -4.50 -21.76
CA ALA A 633 -19.18 -3.44 -22.55
C ALA A 633 -18.16 -2.64 -23.39
N THR A 634 -18.42 -2.49 -24.68
CA THR A 634 -17.52 -1.91 -25.69
C THR A 634 -17.27 -0.40 -25.58
N ALA A 635 -15.99 -0.03 -25.49
CA ALA A 635 -15.40 1.11 -26.22
C ALA A 635 -13.90 0.84 -26.39
N ALA A 636 -13.30 1.22 -27.52
CA ALA A 636 -11.91 0.89 -27.84
C ALA A 636 -10.96 2.08 -27.63
N SER A 637 -9.81 1.83 -27.00
CA SER A 637 -8.61 2.68 -27.00
C SER A 637 -7.39 1.81 -26.69
N ASP A 638 -6.26 2.09 -27.35
CA ASP A 638 -5.18 1.12 -27.50
C ASP A 638 -4.29 0.86 -26.28
N SER A 639 -3.63 -0.30 -26.29
CA SER A 639 -2.68 -0.74 -25.27
C SER A 639 -1.35 0.03 -25.34
N ILE A 640 -1.05 0.82 -24.32
CA ILE A 640 0.29 1.40 -24.10
C ILE A 640 1.17 0.36 -23.39
N PRO A 641 2.36 0.00 -23.91
CA PRO A 641 3.28 -0.89 -23.21
C PRO A 641 3.88 -0.23 -21.96
N HIS A 642 3.96 -0.97 -20.85
CA HIS A 642 4.74 -0.54 -19.69
C HIS A 642 6.24 -0.61 -19.99
N SER A 643 6.99 0.41 -19.58
CA SER A 643 8.46 0.36 -19.49
C SER A 643 8.88 -0.24 -18.16
N GLU A 644 9.73 -1.27 -18.17
CA GLU A 644 10.38 -1.80 -16.97
C GLU A 644 11.45 -0.82 -16.45
N LEU A 645 11.42 -0.51 -15.15
CA LEU A 645 12.54 0.00 -14.34
C LEU A 645 12.27 -0.24 -12.84
#